data_AF-A0A1R7T0Z2-F1
#
_entry.id   AF-A0A1R7T0Z2-F1
#
_cell.length_a   1.000
_cell.length_b   1.000
_cell.length_c   1.000
_cell.angle_alpha   90.00
_cell.angle_beta   90.00
_cell.angle_gamma   90.00
#
_symmetry.space_group_name_H-M   'P 1'
#
loop_
_entity.id
_entity.type
_entity.pdbx_description
1 polymer ?
#
loop_
_entity_poly.entity_id
_entity_poly.type
_entity_poly.pdbx_seq_one_letter_code
_entity_poly.pdbx_strand_id
1 'polypeptide(L)'
;MEATALSVGKSVLNGALGYAKSAFAEEVALQLGIQKDHTFVADELEMMRSFMMEAHEEQDNSKVVKTWVKQVRDTAYDVEDSLQDFAVHLKRPSWWRFPRTLLERHRVAKQMKELRNKVEDVSQRNVRYHLIKGSAKATINSAEQSSVIATAIFGIDDARRAAKQDNQRVDLVQLINSEDQDLKVIAVWGTSGDMGQITIIRMAYENPDVQIRFPCRAWVRVMHPFSPRDFVQSLVNQFHATQGVEALLEKEKTEQDLAKEFNGCVNDRKCLIVLNDLSTIEEWDQIKKCFQKCRKGSRIIVSSTQVEVASLCAGQESQASELKQLSADQTLYAFYDKDSQIIEDSVKPVSISDVATTSTNNHTVAHGEIIDDQSMDVDEKVARKSLTRIRMSFGASEESQLIGREKEISEIIDLILNNDSQQVQVISVWGMGGLGKTTLVGGVYQSPKLSDKFDKYVFVTIMRPFNLVELLRSLAGQLHKGSSKKEELLENRVSSKKSLASMEVTELTGQLKRLLEKKSCLIVLDDFSDTSEWDQIKPMLFPLLEKTSRIIVTTRKENIANHCSGKNRNVHNLKVLKHNDALCLLSEKVFEEATYLDEQKNPELVKEAKQILKKCGGLPLAIVVIGGFLANRPKTQEEWRKLNENISAELEMNPNLEMIRTVLEKSYDGLPYHLKSCFLYLSIFPEDQIISQRRLVHRWAAEGYSTAAHGKSAVEIANDYFLELKNRSMILPFQQSARSRKSIDSCKVHDLIRDIAISKSMEENLVFRLEEGCSSYIHGAIRHLAISSNWKGDKDEFKGIVDLSRIRSLSLFGYWEPFFVSSKMRFIRVLDFEGTRGLKYHHLDQIWKLIHLKFLSLRGCTGIDLLPDFLGNLRQLQMLDIRGTYVEALPKTIIKLQKLQYIHVGLKRDYVTGIKDDLMERCCKVGYLCATCCLPLLRDIDGPLHKALTRRDACTFACCVKFPSLMMGVHEEEGAMVPSGIRKLKDLHTLRNVNVGRGNAVLRDIGMLTGLHKLGVAGINRKNGDAFHLAISNLGKLESLSVSSAGMSGLRGCLDKISSPPENLQSLKLYGKLETLPKWIKELQHLVKLKLVGANVLEHDVAMEFLGKLPKLEILVISPFQGEEFHFKPPQTGTAFGSLRVLKLADLWGTKSVKFEEGTMLKLERLQVEGLIKNEIGFSGLEFLLNINEVQLRVEFHFDEKRIRAARAAGADYETARAEEEQEARRKGGELKKKIREQLARNPNQPILT
;
A
#
# COMPACT_ATOMS: atom_id res chain seq x y z
N MET A 1 -8.56 14.11 -2.04
CA MET A 1 -8.51 13.62 -3.45
C MET A 1 -7.14 13.79 -4.14
N GLU A 2 -6.57 14.98 -4.28
CA GLU A 2 -5.26 15.21 -4.93
C GLU A 2 -4.10 14.45 -4.25
N ALA A 3 -4.15 14.39 -2.92
CA ALA A 3 -3.18 13.67 -2.09
C ALA A 3 -3.07 12.17 -2.39
N THR A 4 -3.99 11.57 -3.15
CA THR A 4 -3.93 10.15 -3.53
C THR A 4 -3.15 9.93 -4.80
N ALA A 5 -3.49 10.65 -5.87
CA ALA A 5 -2.74 10.61 -7.12
C ALA A 5 -1.26 10.95 -6.86
N LEU A 6 -0.99 12.01 -6.06
CA LEU A 6 0.36 12.42 -5.66
C LEU A 6 1.07 11.33 -4.86
N SER A 7 0.38 10.73 -3.89
CA SER A 7 0.92 9.66 -3.05
C SER A 7 1.31 8.41 -3.86
N VAL A 8 0.41 7.96 -4.74
CA VAL A 8 0.66 6.80 -5.60
C VAL A 8 1.78 7.13 -6.58
N GLY A 9 1.73 8.31 -7.22
CA GLY A 9 2.78 8.82 -8.10
C GLY A 9 4.16 8.84 -7.43
N LYS A 10 4.26 9.39 -6.21
CA LYS A 10 5.49 9.44 -5.42
C LYS A 10 6.05 8.07 -5.07
N SER A 11 5.20 7.14 -4.64
CA SER A 11 5.62 5.76 -4.30
C SER A 11 6.25 5.07 -5.50
N VAL A 12 5.58 5.16 -6.66
CA VAL A 12 6.05 4.57 -7.91
C VAL A 12 7.33 5.23 -8.40
N LEU A 13 7.38 6.56 -8.34
CA LEU A 13 8.53 7.32 -8.77
C LEU A 13 9.77 7.03 -7.91
N ASN A 14 9.60 6.88 -6.60
CA ASN A 14 10.69 6.43 -5.72
C ASN A 14 11.18 5.03 -6.10
N GLY A 15 10.27 4.13 -6.46
CA GLY A 15 10.63 2.79 -6.94
C GLY A 15 11.40 2.83 -8.26
N ALA A 16 10.90 3.60 -9.22
CA ALA A 16 11.52 3.79 -10.54
C ALA A 16 12.90 4.44 -10.41
N LEU A 17 13.01 5.54 -9.65
CA LEU A 17 14.25 6.26 -9.39
C LEU A 17 15.26 5.40 -8.62
N GLY A 18 14.82 4.70 -7.57
CA GLY A 18 15.68 3.82 -6.78
C GLY A 18 16.25 2.68 -7.61
N TYR A 19 15.48 2.16 -8.57
CA TYR A 19 15.97 1.18 -9.52
C TYR A 19 16.91 1.82 -10.55
N ALA A 20 16.53 2.96 -11.13
CA ALA A 20 17.33 3.69 -12.11
C ALA A 20 18.72 4.04 -11.55
N LYS A 21 18.81 4.47 -10.30
CA LYS A 21 20.08 4.76 -9.59
C LYS A 21 20.78 3.52 -9.02
N SER A 22 20.31 2.31 -9.31
CA SER A 22 20.96 1.10 -8.78
C SER A 22 22.22 0.76 -9.57
N ALA A 23 23.24 0.24 -8.90
CA ALA A 23 24.48 -0.25 -9.53
C ALA A 23 24.21 -1.30 -10.64
N PHE A 24 23.10 -2.02 -10.53
CA PHE A 24 22.67 -2.95 -11.57
C PHE A 24 22.19 -2.23 -12.83
N ALA A 25 21.41 -1.15 -12.69
CA ALA A 25 20.93 -0.37 -13.83
C ALA A 25 22.09 0.35 -14.55
N GLU A 26 23.08 0.85 -13.80
CA GLU A 26 24.31 1.43 -14.34
C GLU A 26 25.12 0.40 -15.15
N GLU A 27 25.33 -0.81 -14.60
CA GLU A 27 26.03 -1.89 -15.31
C GLU A 27 25.29 -2.31 -16.59
N VAL A 28 23.96 -2.38 -16.55
CA VAL A 28 23.13 -2.65 -17.73
C VAL A 28 23.27 -1.56 -18.78
N ALA A 29 23.21 -0.28 -18.37
CA ALA A 29 23.36 0.84 -19.27
C ALA A 29 24.75 0.85 -19.94
N LEU A 30 25.79 0.48 -19.19
CA LEU A 30 27.16 0.36 -19.68
C LEU A 30 27.31 -0.76 -20.71
N GLN A 31 26.75 -1.95 -20.44
CA GLN A 31 26.79 -3.08 -21.36
C GLN A 31 26.03 -2.86 -22.67
N LEU A 32 25.09 -1.92 -22.68
CA LEU A 32 24.22 -1.61 -23.81
C LEU A 32 24.61 -0.33 -24.57
N GLY A 33 25.57 0.46 -24.04
CA GLY A 33 25.98 1.73 -24.65
C GLY A 33 24.92 2.83 -24.58
N ILE A 34 24.04 2.79 -23.57
CA ILE A 34 22.90 3.71 -23.39
C ILE A 34 23.07 4.60 -22.15
N GLN A 35 24.31 4.88 -21.73
CA GLN A 35 24.59 5.63 -20.50
C GLN A 35 23.94 7.03 -20.51
N LYS A 36 23.92 7.71 -21.66
CA LYS A 36 23.28 9.03 -21.81
C LYS A 36 21.77 8.98 -21.63
N ASP A 37 21.10 7.97 -22.20
CA ASP A 37 19.65 7.81 -22.06
C ASP A 37 19.27 7.41 -20.63
N HIS A 38 20.10 6.58 -19.99
CA HIS A 38 19.93 6.16 -18.59
C HIS A 38 20.09 7.31 -17.59
N THR A 39 21.16 8.09 -17.70
CA THR A 39 21.39 9.28 -16.87
C THR A 39 20.25 10.28 -17.03
N PHE A 40 19.87 10.61 -18.26
CA PHE A 40 18.73 11.50 -18.52
C PHE A 40 17.43 11.03 -17.86
N VAL A 41 17.07 9.75 -18.01
CA VAL A 41 15.86 9.21 -17.36
C VAL A 41 15.95 9.27 -15.84
N ALA A 42 17.11 8.99 -15.25
CA ALA A 42 17.29 9.07 -13.81
C ALA A 42 17.14 10.51 -13.28
N ASP A 43 17.75 11.47 -13.97
CA ASP A 43 17.75 12.89 -13.59
C ASP A 43 16.34 13.50 -13.74
N GLU A 44 15.63 13.20 -14.83
CA GLU A 44 14.25 13.65 -15.03
C GLU A 44 13.28 13.04 -14.00
N LEU A 45 13.43 11.76 -13.64
CA LEU A 45 12.62 11.16 -12.58
C LEU A 45 12.90 11.82 -11.21
N GLU A 46 14.12 12.30 -10.97
CA GLU A 46 14.45 13.08 -9.78
C GLU A 46 13.80 14.47 -9.79
N MET A 47 13.80 15.14 -10.94
CA MET A 47 13.12 16.42 -11.12
C MET A 47 11.60 16.29 -10.92
N MET A 48 10.97 15.30 -11.57
CA MET A 48 9.54 14.99 -11.39
C MET A 48 9.19 14.67 -9.93
N ARG A 49 10.12 14.06 -9.18
CA ARG A 49 9.93 13.75 -7.76
C ARG A 49 9.91 15.02 -6.94
N SER A 50 10.89 15.90 -7.18
CA SER A 50 11.01 17.17 -6.48
C SER A 50 9.76 18.02 -6.70
N PHE A 51 9.26 18.09 -7.94
CA PHE A 51 7.99 18.78 -8.25
C PHE A 51 6.79 18.17 -7.50
N MET A 52 6.66 16.84 -7.46
CA MET A 52 5.57 16.20 -6.71
C MET A 52 5.66 16.44 -5.20
N MET A 53 6.86 16.74 -4.66
CA MET A 53 7.02 17.12 -3.26
C MET A 53 6.50 18.55 -3.01
N GLU A 54 6.78 19.48 -3.92
CA GLU A 54 6.36 20.87 -3.84
C GLU A 54 4.84 21.03 -4.04
N ALA A 55 4.27 20.36 -5.05
CA ALA A 55 2.83 20.35 -5.30
C ALA A 55 2.01 19.76 -4.13
N HIS A 56 2.63 18.96 -3.25
CA HIS A 56 1.97 18.43 -2.06
C HIS A 56 1.80 19.49 -0.96
N GLU A 57 2.68 20.49 -0.90
CA GLU A 57 2.70 21.53 0.15
C GLU A 57 1.71 22.66 -0.15
N GLU A 58 1.40 22.94 -1.42
CA GLU A 58 0.56 24.09 -1.81
C GLU A 58 -0.97 23.83 -1.80
N GLN A 59 -1.45 22.60 -1.57
CA GLN A 59 -2.90 22.26 -1.50
C GLN A 59 -3.77 22.84 -2.64
N ASP A 60 -3.20 23.05 -3.83
CA ASP A 60 -3.88 23.79 -4.89
C ASP A 60 -4.76 22.85 -5.75
N ASN A 61 -6.09 23.04 -5.71
CA ASN A 61 -7.13 22.16 -6.29
C ASN A 61 -7.16 22.09 -7.84
N SER A 62 -6.03 22.29 -8.53
CA SER A 62 -5.95 22.35 -9.97
C SER A 62 -6.16 20.98 -10.64
N LYS A 63 -7.21 20.88 -11.47
CA LYS A 63 -7.46 19.69 -12.33
C LYS A 63 -6.27 19.39 -13.26
N VAL A 64 -5.47 20.40 -13.60
CA VAL A 64 -4.31 20.27 -14.49
C VAL A 64 -3.16 19.56 -13.76
N VAL A 65 -2.88 19.94 -12.50
CA VAL A 65 -1.90 19.28 -11.64
C VAL A 65 -2.27 17.80 -11.45
N LYS A 66 -3.54 17.50 -11.15
CA LYS A 66 -4.03 16.11 -11.05
C LYS A 66 -3.78 15.30 -12.34
N THR A 67 -3.98 15.91 -13.51
CA THR A 67 -3.77 15.25 -14.80
C THR A 67 -2.28 14.98 -15.04
N TRP A 68 -1.42 15.94 -14.73
CA TRP A 68 0.03 15.78 -14.85
C TRP A 68 0.57 14.71 -13.89
N VAL A 69 0.12 14.69 -12.64
CA VAL A 69 0.50 13.65 -11.67
C VAL A 69 0.13 12.25 -12.16
N LYS A 70 -1.03 12.09 -12.81
CA LYS A 70 -1.40 10.82 -13.45
C LYS A 70 -0.43 10.44 -14.57
N GLN A 71 -0.03 11.39 -15.42
CA GLN A 71 0.94 11.14 -16.50
C GLN A 71 2.33 10.77 -15.96
N VAL A 72 2.81 11.48 -14.93
CA VAL A 72 4.10 11.17 -14.26
C VAL A 72 4.06 9.78 -13.64
N ARG A 73 2.98 9.44 -12.93
CA ARG A 73 2.80 8.10 -12.37
C ARG A 73 2.84 7.02 -13.44
N ASP A 74 2.07 7.20 -14.52
CA ASP A 74 1.97 6.20 -15.58
C ASP A 74 3.31 6.03 -16.31
N THR A 75 4.05 7.12 -16.49
CA THR A 75 5.42 7.13 -17.04
C THR A 75 6.40 6.45 -16.08
N ALA A 76 6.36 6.77 -14.80
CA ALA A 76 7.21 6.15 -13.79
C ALA A 76 6.98 4.63 -13.72
N TYR A 77 5.74 4.17 -13.88
CA TYR A 77 5.47 2.76 -14.00
C TYR A 77 6.05 2.13 -15.28
N ASP A 78 5.90 2.80 -16.43
CA ASP A 78 6.48 2.33 -17.70
C ASP A 78 8.01 2.22 -17.60
N VAL A 79 8.66 3.16 -16.90
CA VAL A 79 10.10 3.12 -16.58
C VAL A 79 10.41 1.91 -15.69
N GLU A 80 9.68 1.77 -14.57
CA GLU A 80 9.91 0.69 -13.62
C GLU A 80 9.76 -0.70 -14.28
N ASP A 81 8.70 -0.90 -15.08
CA ASP A 81 8.45 -2.16 -15.78
C ASP A 81 9.53 -2.45 -16.81
N SER A 82 9.95 -1.45 -17.59
CA SER A 82 10.99 -1.60 -18.61
C SER A 82 12.33 -1.96 -17.98
N LEU A 83 12.75 -1.20 -16.97
CA LEU A 83 14.01 -1.42 -16.27
C LEU A 83 14.06 -2.78 -15.56
N GLN A 84 12.94 -3.22 -14.99
CA GLN A 84 12.83 -4.57 -14.40
C GLN A 84 12.84 -5.66 -15.47
N ASP A 85 12.20 -5.47 -16.63
CA ASP A 85 12.27 -6.39 -17.78
C ASP A 85 13.71 -6.65 -18.18
N PHE A 86 14.50 -5.59 -18.29
CA PHE A 86 15.92 -5.66 -18.64
C PHE A 86 16.69 -6.49 -17.60
N ALA A 87 16.39 -6.30 -16.31
CA ALA A 87 17.01 -7.05 -15.22
C ALA A 87 16.89 -8.56 -15.36
N VAL A 88 15.69 -9.01 -15.71
CA VAL A 88 15.38 -10.43 -15.74
C VAL A 88 16.03 -11.09 -16.96
N HIS A 89 16.14 -10.36 -18.07
CA HIS A 89 16.74 -10.87 -19.31
C HIS A 89 18.28 -10.85 -19.32
N LEU A 90 18.91 -9.87 -18.65
CA LEU A 90 20.37 -9.67 -18.70
C LEU A 90 21.19 -10.44 -17.66
N LYS A 91 20.57 -11.16 -16.71
CA LYS A 91 21.26 -11.97 -15.67
C LYS A 91 22.02 -13.22 -16.18
N ARG A 92 22.65 -13.17 -17.36
CA ARG A 92 23.63 -14.16 -17.83
C ARG A 92 24.82 -13.53 -18.58
N PRO A 93 26.04 -13.57 -18.00
CA PRO A 93 27.26 -13.70 -18.77
C PRO A 93 27.53 -15.19 -18.98
N SER A 94 27.32 -15.69 -20.20
CA SER A 94 27.93 -16.94 -20.64
C SER A 94 28.43 -16.70 -22.05
N TRP A 95 29.75 -16.67 -22.20
CA TRP A 95 30.52 -16.23 -23.39
C TRP A 95 30.16 -16.96 -24.70
N TRP A 96 29.36 -18.03 -24.66
CA TRP A 96 29.00 -18.90 -25.79
C TRP A 96 27.63 -18.62 -26.43
N ARG A 97 27.00 -17.45 -26.21
CA ARG A 97 25.72 -17.06 -26.86
C ARG A 97 25.74 -15.66 -27.48
N PHE A 98 26.75 -15.34 -28.28
CA PHE A 98 26.88 -14.03 -28.95
C PHE A 98 25.76 -13.60 -29.93
N PRO A 99 25.09 -14.49 -30.70
CA PRO A 99 24.09 -14.03 -31.68
C PRO A 99 22.71 -13.71 -31.07
N ARG A 100 22.26 -14.44 -30.04
CA ARG A 100 20.95 -14.21 -29.39
C ARG A 100 20.94 -13.00 -28.45
N THR A 101 22.11 -12.51 -28.06
CA THR A 101 22.26 -11.31 -27.22
C THR A 101 22.10 -10.01 -28.00
N LEU A 102 22.43 -9.95 -29.28
CA LEU A 102 22.32 -8.71 -30.07
C LEU A 102 20.87 -8.25 -30.27
N LEU A 103 19.96 -9.17 -30.57
CA LEU A 103 18.55 -8.83 -30.83
C LEU A 103 17.83 -8.38 -29.55
N GLU A 104 18.13 -9.02 -28.41
CA GLU A 104 17.63 -8.56 -27.10
C GLU A 104 18.29 -7.25 -26.67
N ARG A 105 19.60 -7.06 -26.87
CA ARG A 105 20.28 -5.78 -26.60
C ARG A 105 19.71 -4.64 -27.44
N HIS A 106 19.46 -4.88 -28.73
CA HIS A 106 18.84 -3.90 -29.63
C HIS A 106 17.41 -3.58 -29.22
N ARG A 107 16.63 -4.60 -28.83
CA ARG A 107 15.27 -4.42 -28.29
C ARG A 107 15.30 -3.55 -27.03
N VAL A 108 16.20 -3.84 -26.08
CA VAL A 108 16.35 -3.08 -24.84
C VAL A 108 16.77 -1.63 -25.12
N ALA A 109 17.76 -1.42 -26.00
CA ALA A 109 18.20 -0.07 -26.38
C ALA A 109 17.07 0.74 -27.05
N LYS A 110 16.30 0.11 -27.95
CA LYS A 110 15.11 0.73 -28.56
C LYS A 110 14.07 1.12 -27.51
N GLN A 111 13.76 0.23 -26.58
CA GLN A 111 12.82 0.51 -25.49
C GLN A 111 13.33 1.63 -24.57
N MET A 112 14.64 1.71 -24.31
CA MET A 112 15.21 2.81 -23.52
C MET A 112 15.08 4.16 -24.21
N LYS A 113 15.29 4.20 -25.54
CA LYS A 113 15.10 5.43 -26.32
C LYS A 113 13.63 5.86 -26.36
N GLU A 114 12.70 4.92 -26.53
CA GLU A 114 11.26 5.20 -26.41
C GLU A 114 10.89 5.72 -25.01
N LEU A 115 11.51 5.18 -23.96
CA LEU A 115 11.31 5.60 -22.59
C LEU A 115 11.82 7.03 -22.35
N ARG A 116 13.03 7.34 -22.83
CA ARG A 116 13.59 8.69 -22.81
C ARG A 116 12.62 9.69 -23.45
N ASN A 117 12.13 9.39 -24.65
CA ASN A 117 11.19 10.26 -25.37
C ASN A 117 9.88 10.48 -24.61
N LYS A 118 9.35 9.45 -23.94
CA LYS A 118 8.15 9.58 -23.10
C LYS A 118 8.37 10.47 -21.89
N VAL A 119 9.50 10.29 -21.19
CA VAL A 119 9.87 11.11 -20.03
C VAL A 119 10.06 12.58 -20.45
N GLU A 120 10.74 12.80 -21.57
CA GLU A 120 10.95 14.13 -22.16
C GLU A 120 9.63 14.81 -22.54
N ASP A 121 8.68 14.11 -23.17
CA ASP A 121 7.35 14.66 -23.52
C ASP A 121 6.54 15.07 -22.28
N VAL A 122 6.58 14.28 -21.20
CA VAL A 122 5.92 14.66 -19.93
C VAL A 122 6.57 15.89 -19.30
N SER A 123 7.90 15.99 -19.37
CA SER A 123 8.66 17.15 -18.88
C SER A 123 8.36 18.41 -19.69
N GLN A 124 8.36 18.32 -21.02
CA GLN A 124 8.04 19.45 -21.90
C GLN A 124 6.60 19.96 -21.76
N ARG A 125 5.64 19.07 -21.48
CA ARG A 125 4.26 19.47 -21.18
C ARG A 125 4.15 20.28 -19.89
N ASN A 126 4.97 19.96 -18.88
CA ASN A 126 5.03 20.72 -17.63
C ASN A 126 5.39 22.20 -17.90
N VAL A 127 6.41 22.40 -18.73
CA VAL A 127 6.88 23.73 -19.17
C VAL A 127 5.79 24.45 -19.97
N ARG A 128 5.16 23.75 -20.94
CA ARG A 128 4.11 24.33 -21.80
C ARG A 128 2.93 24.89 -21.02
N TYR A 129 2.47 24.18 -19.99
CA TYR A 129 1.29 24.57 -19.23
C TYR A 129 1.59 25.40 -17.98
N HIS A 130 2.85 25.81 -17.76
CA HIS A 130 3.27 26.65 -16.64
C HIS A 130 2.71 26.17 -15.28
N LEU A 131 2.78 24.87 -15.00
CA LEU A 131 2.32 24.32 -13.71
C LEU A 131 3.15 24.83 -12.52
N ILE A 132 4.28 25.50 -12.80
CA ILE A 132 5.11 26.23 -11.84
C ILE A 132 4.68 27.71 -11.86
N LYS A 133 3.79 28.11 -10.96
CA LYS A 133 3.75 29.51 -10.50
C LYS A 133 4.53 29.57 -9.20
N GLY A 134 5.85 29.73 -9.31
CA GLY A 134 6.67 30.01 -8.13
C GLY A 134 6.22 31.30 -7.46
N SER A 135 6.23 31.31 -6.13
CA SER A 135 5.92 32.44 -5.26
C SER A 135 6.91 33.61 -5.41
N ALA A 136 6.88 34.30 -6.55
CA ALA A 136 7.51 35.61 -6.69
C ALA A 136 6.42 36.69 -6.52
N LYS A 137 6.26 37.20 -5.29
CA LYS A 137 5.74 38.56 -5.10
C LYS A 137 6.77 39.53 -5.68
N ALA A 138 6.69 39.77 -6.99
CA ALA A 138 7.35 40.89 -7.65
C ALA A 138 6.44 41.40 -8.77
N THR A 139 6.01 42.65 -8.61
CA THR A 139 5.14 43.41 -9.51
C THR A 139 5.78 43.59 -10.88
N ILE A 140 5.37 42.85 -11.91
CA ILE A 140 5.74 43.12 -13.32
C ILE A 140 4.56 42.76 -14.24
N ASN A 141 4.25 43.64 -15.20
CA ASN A 141 3.09 43.63 -16.10
C ASN A 141 2.96 42.32 -16.91
N SER A 142 1.92 41.53 -16.61
CA SER A 142 1.66 40.19 -17.16
C SER A 142 1.18 40.16 -18.62
N ALA A 143 0.89 41.32 -19.24
CA ALA A 143 0.36 41.38 -20.60
C ALA A 143 1.46 41.34 -21.69
N GLU A 144 2.61 41.97 -21.45
CA GLU A 144 3.71 42.04 -22.44
C GLU A 144 4.52 40.73 -22.50
N GLN A 145 4.76 40.06 -21.36
CA GLN A 145 5.48 38.78 -21.36
C GLN A 145 4.68 37.64 -22.00
N SER A 146 3.36 37.66 -21.93
CA SER A 146 2.53 36.63 -22.59
C SER A 146 2.55 36.76 -24.11
N SER A 147 2.74 37.97 -24.67
CA SER A 147 2.90 38.14 -26.12
C SER A 147 4.30 37.70 -26.55
N VAL A 148 5.35 38.05 -25.79
CA VAL A 148 6.74 37.69 -26.09
C VAL A 148 6.95 36.16 -26.05
N ILE A 149 6.35 35.46 -25.08
CA ILE A 149 6.46 33.98 -24.97
C ILE A 149 5.63 33.28 -26.04
N ALA A 150 4.47 33.82 -26.43
CA ALA A 150 3.71 33.31 -27.57
C ALA A 150 4.55 33.43 -28.86
N THR A 151 5.17 34.58 -29.10
CA THR A 151 6.05 34.81 -30.26
C THR A 151 7.28 33.89 -30.25
N ALA A 152 7.85 33.57 -29.09
CA ALA A 152 8.94 32.60 -28.94
C ALA A 152 8.54 31.16 -29.31
N ILE A 153 7.36 30.71 -28.90
CA ILE A 153 6.83 29.37 -29.23
C ILE A 153 6.48 29.28 -30.72
N PHE A 154 5.95 30.36 -31.31
CA PHE A 154 5.78 30.45 -32.77
C PHE A 154 7.13 30.45 -33.49
N GLY A 155 8.17 31.13 -32.98
CA GLY A 155 9.51 31.16 -33.55
C GLY A 155 10.22 29.80 -33.63
N ILE A 156 10.04 28.91 -32.63
CA ILE A 156 10.60 27.54 -32.66
C ILE A 156 9.91 26.66 -33.71
N ASP A 157 8.58 26.73 -33.78
CA ASP A 157 7.80 25.98 -34.77
C ASP A 157 7.87 26.60 -36.18
N ASP A 158 8.09 27.91 -36.29
CA ASP A 158 8.34 28.63 -37.55
C ASP A 158 9.77 28.34 -38.05
N ALA A 159 10.79 28.30 -37.18
CA ALA A 159 12.14 27.86 -37.57
C ALA A 159 12.16 26.38 -38.01
N ARG A 160 11.41 25.51 -37.33
CA ARG A 160 11.24 24.09 -37.73
C ARG A 160 10.39 23.93 -39.00
N ARG A 161 9.42 24.81 -39.26
CA ARG A 161 8.59 24.80 -40.48
C ARG A 161 9.30 25.42 -41.68
N ALA A 162 10.04 26.52 -41.49
CA ALA A 162 10.87 27.16 -42.52
C ALA A 162 12.00 26.21 -42.99
N ALA A 163 12.66 25.51 -42.06
CA ALA A 163 13.66 24.49 -42.41
C ALA A 163 13.09 23.25 -43.14
N LYS A 164 11.78 23.01 -43.04
CA LYS A 164 11.08 21.96 -43.82
C LYS A 164 10.58 22.44 -45.18
N GLN A 165 10.42 23.76 -45.37
CA GLN A 165 9.95 24.35 -46.62
C GLN A 165 11.10 24.76 -47.54
N ASP A 166 12.25 25.21 -47.01
CA ASP A 166 13.43 25.55 -47.80
C ASP A 166 14.61 24.62 -47.45
N ASN A 167 14.92 23.69 -48.36
CA ASN A 167 15.99 22.71 -48.22
C ASN A 167 17.40 23.32 -48.46
N GLN A 168 17.59 24.61 -48.19
CA GLN A 168 18.86 25.33 -48.40
C GLN A 168 19.63 25.47 -47.09
N ARG A 169 20.65 24.64 -46.90
CA ARG A 169 21.67 24.87 -45.86
C ARG A 169 22.54 26.06 -46.26
N VAL A 170 22.70 27.04 -45.38
CA VAL A 170 23.45 28.27 -45.66
C VAL A 170 24.84 28.19 -45.02
N ASP A 171 25.85 28.76 -45.68
CA ASP A 171 27.20 28.91 -45.13
C ASP A 171 27.29 30.23 -44.35
N LEU A 172 27.77 30.18 -43.11
CA LEU A 172 27.93 31.36 -42.26
C LEU A 172 28.90 32.39 -42.89
N VAL A 173 29.92 31.94 -43.62
CA VAL A 173 30.86 32.83 -44.34
C VAL A 173 30.13 33.61 -45.44
N GLN A 174 29.18 32.98 -46.14
CA GLN A 174 28.37 33.65 -47.16
C GLN A 174 27.44 34.70 -46.54
N LEU A 175 26.83 34.41 -45.39
CA LEU A 175 25.98 35.37 -44.67
C LEU A 175 26.76 36.58 -44.16
N ILE A 176 28.00 36.39 -43.70
CA ILE A 176 28.88 37.48 -43.26
C ILE A 176 29.28 38.36 -44.47
N ASN A 177 29.53 37.73 -45.62
CA ASN A 177 29.98 38.38 -46.85
C ASN A 177 28.84 38.89 -47.77
N SER A 178 27.59 38.91 -47.33
CA SER A 178 26.48 39.50 -48.11
C SER A 178 26.73 40.99 -48.42
N GLU A 179 26.27 41.49 -49.58
CA GLU A 179 26.44 42.89 -50.00
C GLU A 179 25.46 43.89 -49.35
N ASP A 180 25.07 43.66 -48.09
CA ASP A 180 24.14 44.57 -47.39
C ASP A 180 24.83 45.86 -46.97
N GLN A 181 24.20 47.01 -47.26
CA GLN A 181 24.75 48.34 -46.96
C GLN A 181 24.59 48.74 -45.48
N ASP A 182 23.69 48.14 -44.71
CA ASP A 182 23.46 48.50 -43.30
C ASP A 182 24.09 47.48 -42.33
N LEU A 183 24.02 47.77 -41.02
CA LEU A 183 24.53 46.91 -39.95
C LEU A 183 23.64 45.68 -39.82
N LYS A 184 24.21 44.48 -40.04
CA LYS A 184 23.47 43.21 -39.95
C LYS A 184 23.86 42.42 -38.71
N VAL A 185 22.85 41.88 -38.03
CA VAL A 185 23.01 41.02 -36.87
C VAL A 185 22.66 39.59 -37.28
N ILE A 186 23.61 38.67 -37.07
CA ILE A 186 23.44 37.24 -37.34
C ILE A 186 23.51 36.51 -36.00
N ALA A 187 22.38 36.00 -35.53
CA ALA A 187 22.34 35.27 -34.27
C ALA A 187 22.39 33.77 -34.52
N VAL A 188 23.32 33.07 -33.88
CA VAL A 188 23.55 31.63 -34.02
C VAL A 188 23.07 30.91 -32.76
N TRP A 189 22.25 29.89 -32.98
CA TRP A 189 21.70 29.04 -31.92
C TRP A 189 21.89 27.55 -32.26
N GLY A 190 21.96 26.69 -31.25
CA GLY A 190 22.21 25.26 -31.43
C GLY A 190 21.57 24.40 -30.34
N THR A 191 21.17 23.18 -30.71
CA THR A 191 20.46 22.24 -29.81
C THR A 191 21.37 21.48 -28.84
N SER A 192 22.70 21.64 -28.93
CA SER A 192 23.68 20.86 -28.16
C SER A 192 24.87 21.71 -27.69
N GLY A 193 24.64 22.55 -26.67
CA GLY A 193 25.69 23.28 -25.97
C GLY A 193 26.40 24.39 -26.76
N ASP A 194 27.22 25.15 -26.05
CA ASP A 194 28.03 26.29 -26.51
C ASP A 194 29.13 25.93 -27.52
N MET A 195 29.77 24.76 -27.34
CA MET A 195 30.94 24.32 -28.12
C MET A 195 30.69 24.23 -29.63
N GLY A 196 29.48 23.84 -30.07
CA GLY A 196 29.13 23.75 -31.50
C GLY A 196 29.03 25.12 -32.16
N GLN A 197 28.41 26.09 -31.47
CA GLN A 197 28.24 27.47 -31.95
C GLN A 197 29.59 28.18 -32.07
N ILE A 198 30.44 28.06 -31.06
CA ILE A 198 31.77 28.69 -31.03
C ILE A 198 32.64 28.16 -32.17
N THR A 199 32.56 26.86 -32.48
CA THR A 199 33.39 26.24 -33.53
C THR A 199 33.07 26.79 -34.92
N ILE A 200 31.78 26.88 -35.28
CA ILE A 200 31.38 27.38 -36.61
C ILE A 200 31.62 28.89 -36.76
N ILE A 201 31.37 29.67 -35.69
CA ILE A 201 31.65 31.10 -35.68
C ILE A 201 33.17 31.33 -35.79
N ARG A 202 33.99 30.50 -35.15
CA ARG A 202 35.45 30.61 -35.22
C ARG A 202 35.98 30.41 -36.62
N MET A 203 35.53 29.36 -37.29
CA MET A 203 35.93 29.10 -38.68
C MET A 203 35.54 30.25 -39.61
N ALA A 204 34.38 30.86 -39.38
CA ALA A 204 33.94 32.01 -40.18
C ALA A 204 34.74 33.28 -39.85
N TYR A 205 35.03 33.53 -38.57
CA TYR A 205 35.82 34.68 -38.11
C TYR A 205 37.28 34.64 -38.59
N GLU A 206 37.87 33.44 -38.65
CA GLU A 206 39.24 33.20 -39.09
C GLU A 206 39.37 33.07 -40.61
N ASN A 207 38.27 33.02 -41.36
CA ASN A 207 38.29 32.84 -42.82
C ASN A 207 39.04 34.00 -43.52
N PRO A 208 40.02 33.72 -44.41
CA PRO A 208 40.82 34.75 -45.10
C PRO A 208 39.99 35.85 -45.79
N ASP A 209 38.89 35.48 -46.45
CA ASP A 209 38.03 36.42 -47.18
C ASP A 209 37.31 37.37 -46.21
N VAL A 210 36.91 36.85 -45.04
CA VAL A 210 36.30 37.64 -43.96
C VAL A 210 37.36 38.55 -43.31
N GLN A 211 38.59 38.08 -43.12
CA GLN A 211 39.67 38.90 -42.54
C GLN A 211 40.02 40.11 -43.43
N ILE A 212 40.05 39.91 -44.75
CA ILE A 212 40.34 40.96 -45.72
C ILE A 212 39.21 42.00 -45.77
N ARG A 213 37.95 41.54 -45.70
CA ARG A 213 36.77 42.41 -45.81
C ARG A 213 36.49 43.22 -44.54
N PHE A 214 36.85 42.69 -43.38
CA PHE A 214 36.64 43.32 -42.07
C PHE A 214 37.99 43.52 -41.36
N PRO A 215 38.71 44.62 -41.63
CA PRO A 215 40.01 44.88 -41.02
C PRO A 215 39.95 45.21 -39.52
N CYS A 216 38.78 45.61 -39.01
CA CYS A 216 38.52 45.74 -37.58
C CYS A 216 37.71 44.54 -37.11
N ARG A 217 38.30 43.68 -36.27
CA ARG A 217 37.59 42.51 -35.73
C ARG A 217 37.75 42.44 -34.22
N ALA A 218 36.69 41.99 -33.56
CA ALA A 218 36.72 41.73 -32.14
C ALA A 218 35.84 40.52 -31.80
N TRP A 219 36.31 39.73 -30.85
CA TRP A 219 35.61 38.60 -30.28
C TRP A 219 35.50 38.79 -28.78
N VAL A 220 34.31 39.11 -28.30
CA VAL A 220 34.08 39.45 -26.89
C VAL A 220 33.09 38.48 -26.27
N ARG A 221 33.45 37.98 -25.09
CA ARG A 221 32.53 37.27 -24.21
C ARG A 221 31.81 38.28 -23.34
N VAL A 222 30.49 38.23 -23.29
CA VAL A 222 29.70 39.08 -22.39
C VAL A 222 29.88 38.54 -20.97
N MET A 223 30.46 39.35 -20.07
CA MET A 223 30.72 38.96 -18.67
C MET A 223 29.53 39.37 -17.79
N HIS A 224 29.15 38.54 -16.82
CA HIS A 224 28.06 38.84 -15.88
C HIS A 224 28.61 39.10 -14.46
N PRO A 225 28.17 40.16 -13.76
CA PRO A 225 27.23 41.20 -14.21
C PRO A 225 27.81 42.10 -15.33
N PHE A 226 26.96 42.50 -16.29
CA PHE A 226 27.38 43.27 -17.47
C PHE A 226 27.90 44.66 -17.09
N SER A 227 29.13 44.97 -17.52
CA SER A 227 29.80 46.28 -17.35
C SER A 227 30.05 46.91 -18.73
N PRO A 228 29.31 47.98 -19.11
CA PRO A 228 29.49 48.64 -20.40
C PRO A 228 30.92 49.16 -20.63
N ARG A 229 31.59 49.64 -19.57
CA ARG A 229 32.96 50.16 -19.62
C ARG A 229 33.96 49.06 -19.98
N ASP A 230 33.91 47.93 -19.29
CA ASP A 230 34.84 46.81 -19.51
C ASP A 230 34.59 46.15 -20.88
N PHE A 231 33.32 46.09 -21.29
CA PHE A 231 32.92 45.62 -22.61
C PHE A 231 33.52 46.47 -23.74
N VAL A 232 33.36 47.81 -23.67
CA VAL A 232 33.91 48.74 -24.68
C VAL A 232 35.44 48.73 -24.66
N GLN A 233 36.07 48.68 -23.48
CA GLN A 233 37.52 48.57 -23.35
C GLN A 233 38.06 47.30 -24.02
N SER A 234 37.38 46.16 -23.86
CA SER A 234 37.74 44.89 -24.51
C SER A 234 37.66 44.99 -26.04
N LEU A 235 36.61 45.62 -26.58
CA LEU A 235 36.46 45.86 -28.01
C LEU A 235 37.60 46.72 -28.58
N VAL A 236 37.90 47.85 -27.93
CA VAL A 236 38.98 48.77 -28.36
C VAL A 236 40.34 48.07 -28.38
N ASN A 237 40.66 47.32 -27.33
CA ASN A 237 41.93 46.57 -27.25
C ASN A 237 42.07 45.56 -28.39
N GLN A 238 41.00 44.84 -28.73
CA GLN A 238 41.02 43.85 -29.80
C GLN A 238 41.05 44.48 -31.21
N PHE A 239 40.40 45.63 -31.40
CA PHE A 239 40.51 46.38 -32.65
C PHE A 239 41.95 46.86 -32.90
N HIS A 240 42.65 47.36 -31.89
CA HIS A 240 44.06 47.75 -32.01
C HIS A 240 44.98 46.56 -32.28
N ALA A 241 44.78 45.44 -31.56
CA ALA A 241 45.55 44.21 -31.76
C ALA A 241 45.41 43.67 -33.19
N THR A 242 44.19 43.70 -33.75
CA THR A 242 43.92 43.23 -35.12
C THR A 242 44.54 44.14 -36.20
N GLN A 243 44.79 45.40 -35.88
CA GLN A 243 45.42 46.37 -36.79
C GLN A 243 46.96 46.39 -36.71
N GLY A 244 47.57 45.52 -35.89
CA GLY A 244 49.03 45.47 -35.71
C GLY A 244 49.59 46.66 -34.94
N VAL A 245 48.74 47.40 -34.23
CA VAL A 245 49.17 48.48 -33.33
C VAL A 245 49.49 47.86 -31.98
N GLU A 246 50.77 47.72 -31.67
CA GLU A 246 51.23 47.19 -30.38
C GLU A 246 50.70 48.10 -29.25
N ALA A 247 49.82 47.57 -28.41
CA ALA A 247 49.17 48.33 -27.36
C ALA A 247 50.21 48.73 -26.30
N LEU A 248 50.66 49.98 -26.36
CA LEU A 248 51.38 50.62 -25.25
C LEU A 248 50.50 50.55 -24.00
N LEU A 249 50.95 49.74 -23.04
CA LEU A 249 50.50 49.81 -21.66
C LEU A 249 50.64 51.27 -21.16
N GLU A 250 49.70 51.67 -20.30
CA GLU A 250 49.75 52.82 -19.36
C GLU A 250 48.74 53.97 -19.61
N LYS A 251 47.56 53.82 -18.99
CA LYS A 251 46.85 54.77 -18.09
C LYS A 251 45.33 54.48 -18.11
N GLU A 252 44.66 54.58 -16.96
CA GLU A 252 43.20 54.53 -16.89
C GLU A 252 42.60 55.60 -17.81
N LYS A 253 42.02 55.17 -18.93
CA LYS A 253 41.29 56.05 -19.84
C LYS A 253 39.92 56.39 -19.22
N THR A 254 39.49 57.63 -19.36
CA THR A 254 38.15 58.03 -18.94
C THR A 254 37.10 57.42 -19.87
N GLU A 255 35.84 57.29 -19.43
CA GLU A 255 34.75 56.76 -20.28
C GLU A 255 34.57 57.58 -21.57
N GLN A 256 34.86 58.88 -21.51
CA GLN A 256 34.78 59.77 -22.68
C GLN A 256 35.89 59.48 -23.70
N ASP A 257 37.11 59.20 -23.24
CA ASP A 257 38.24 58.84 -24.11
C ASP A 257 37.99 57.48 -24.78
N LEU A 258 37.51 56.50 -24.03
CA LEU A 258 37.14 55.17 -24.55
C LEU A 258 36.01 55.25 -25.56
N ALA A 259 34.98 56.05 -25.31
CA ALA A 259 33.91 56.26 -26.26
C ALA A 259 34.42 56.92 -27.55
N LYS A 260 35.40 57.84 -27.46
CA LYS A 260 35.99 58.52 -28.62
C LYS A 260 36.80 57.55 -29.48
N GLU A 261 37.64 56.73 -28.87
CA GLU A 261 38.44 55.70 -29.56
C GLU A 261 37.57 54.61 -30.18
N PHE A 262 36.60 54.10 -29.41
CA PHE A 262 35.63 53.13 -29.90
C PHE A 262 34.85 53.66 -31.11
N ASN A 263 34.34 54.89 -31.04
CA ASN A 263 33.66 55.52 -32.17
C ASN A 263 34.60 55.70 -33.38
N GLY A 264 35.88 56.03 -33.18
CA GLY A 264 36.86 56.09 -34.27
C GLY A 264 37.02 54.74 -34.98
N CYS A 265 37.23 53.66 -34.22
CA CYS A 265 37.38 52.30 -34.76
C CYS A 265 36.15 51.82 -35.54
N VAL A 266 34.97 52.15 -35.05
CA VAL A 266 33.68 51.64 -35.53
C VAL A 266 33.07 52.49 -36.65
N ASN A 267 33.39 53.79 -36.72
CA ASN A 267 32.89 54.70 -37.77
C ASN A 267 33.80 54.73 -39.00
N ASP A 268 35.12 54.55 -38.84
CA ASP A 268 36.07 54.72 -39.94
C ASP A 268 36.20 53.46 -40.82
N ARG A 269 35.93 52.26 -40.29
CA ARG A 269 36.18 50.97 -40.97
C ARG A 269 35.05 49.96 -40.77
N LYS A 270 34.91 49.01 -41.70
CA LYS A 270 33.94 47.90 -41.56
C LYS A 270 34.40 46.97 -40.44
N CYS A 271 33.52 46.74 -39.46
CA CYS A 271 33.81 45.93 -38.29
C CYS A 271 33.07 44.59 -38.33
N LEU A 272 33.74 43.51 -37.87
CA LEU A 272 33.10 42.25 -37.51
C LEU A 272 33.24 42.01 -36.01
N ILE A 273 32.11 41.92 -35.31
CA ILE A 273 32.07 41.76 -33.86
C ILE A 273 31.37 40.46 -33.51
N VAL A 274 32.03 39.58 -32.78
CA VAL A 274 31.46 38.33 -32.26
C VAL A 274 31.16 38.50 -30.78
N LEU A 275 29.91 38.25 -30.39
CA LEU A 275 29.43 38.28 -29.01
C LEU A 275 29.06 36.86 -28.58
N ASN A 276 29.78 36.34 -27.59
CA ASN A 276 29.50 35.03 -27.02
C ASN A 276 28.75 35.14 -25.70
N ASP A 277 27.92 34.11 -25.44
CA ASP A 277 27.20 33.86 -24.19
C ASP A 277 26.18 34.94 -23.83
N LEU A 278 25.44 35.47 -24.82
CA LEU A 278 24.39 36.45 -24.52
C LEU A 278 23.20 35.76 -23.85
N SER A 279 22.88 36.18 -22.62
CA SER A 279 21.96 35.46 -21.73
C SER A 279 20.56 36.05 -21.66
N THR A 280 20.41 37.37 -21.87
CA THR A 280 19.10 38.04 -21.89
C THR A 280 18.98 39.09 -23.00
N ILE A 281 17.74 39.45 -23.36
CA ILE A 281 17.48 40.46 -24.39
C ILE A 281 17.74 41.89 -23.88
N GLU A 282 17.64 42.13 -22.57
CA GLU A 282 17.97 43.42 -21.97
C GLU A 282 19.46 43.74 -22.10
N GLU A 283 20.33 42.72 -22.03
CA GLU A 283 21.76 42.84 -22.30
C GLU A 283 22.01 43.23 -23.76
N TRP A 284 21.30 42.59 -24.69
CA TRP A 284 21.34 42.96 -26.11
C TRP A 284 20.92 44.42 -26.33
N ASP A 285 19.82 44.87 -25.73
CA ASP A 285 19.32 46.23 -25.91
C ASP A 285 20.28 47.30 -25.38
N GLN A 286 21.08 46.98 -24.35
CA GLN A 286 22.15 47.84 -23.88
C GLN A 286 23.35 47.84 -24.82
N ILE A 287 23.75 46.66 -25.30
CA ILE A 287 24.89 46.49 -26.22
C ILE A 287 24.59 47.12 -27.60
N LYS A 288 23.38 46.92 -28.14
CA LYS A 288 22.93 47.44 -29.44
C LYS A 288 23.02 48.96 -29.51
N LYS A 289 22.79 49.67 -28.41
CA LYS A 289 22.95 51.15 -28.33
C LYS A 289 24.37 51.61 -28.65
N CYS A 290 25.39 50.80 -28.37
CA CYS A 290 26.78 51.12 -28.66
C CYS A 290 27.08 51.10 -30.16
N PHE A 291 26.33 50.33 -30.95
CA PHE A 291 26.61 50.05 -32.36
C PHE A 291 25.75 50.85 -33.35
N GLN A 292 24.94 51.79 -32.86
CA GLN A 292 24.05 52.61 -33.70
C GLN A 292 24.80 53.50 -34.72
N LYS A 293 26.08 53.79 -34.48
CA LYS A 293 26.93 54.62 -35.34
C LYS A 293 27.88 53.83 -36.26
N CYS A 294 27.87 52.49 -36.20
CA CYS A 294 28.73 51.62 -37.01
C CYS A 294 28.74 51.99 -38.50
N ARG A 295 29.93 51.95 -39.11
CA ARG A 295 30.07 52.13 -40.55
C ARG A 295 29.19 51.12 -41.29
N LYS A 296 28.46 51.64 -42.27
CA LYS A 296 27.64 50.89 -43.23
C LYS A 296 28.39 49.67 -43.79
N GLY A 297 27.77 48.49 -43.69
CA GLY A 297 28.35 47.20 -44.06
C GLY A 297 29.13 46.47 -42.97
N SER A 298 29.04 46.88 -41.70
CA SER A 298 29.57 46.12 -40.53
C SER A 298 28.65 44.94 -40.16
N ARG A 299 29.17 43.95 -39.43
CA ARG A 299 28.46 42.72 -39.04
C ARG A 299 28.63 42.42 -37.54
N ILE A 300 27.54 42.02 -36.89
CA ILE A 300 27.56 41.52 -35.51
C ILE A 300 27.08 40.07 -35.52
N ILE A 301 27.86 39.17 -34.95
CA ILE A 301 27.48 37.77 -34.74
C ILE A 301 27.19 37.57 -33.26
N VAL A 302 26.01 37.04 -32.93
CA VAL A 302 25.61 36.77 -31.55
C VAL A 302 25.47 35.26 -31.36
N SER A 303 26.13 34.71 -30.35
CA SER A 303 25.91 33.33 -29.89
C SER A 303 25.05 33.35 -28.63
N SER A 304 23.98 32.58 -28.63
CA SER A 304 23.14 32.36 -27.45
C SER A 304 22.69 30.90 -27.36
N THR A 305 22.62 30.39 -26.14
CA THR A 305 22.03 29.07 -25.84
C THR A 305 20.50 29.12 -25.79
N GLN A 306 19.91 30.33 -25.70
CA GLN A 306 18.47 30.57 -25.71
C GLN A 306 18.00 31.00 -27.10
N VAL A 307 17.03 30.28 -27.66
CA VAL A 307 16.53 30.53 -29.03
C VAL A 307 15.76 31.84 -29.11
N GLU A 308 15.08 32.22 -28.02
CA GLU A 308 14.32 33.45 -27.90
C GLU A 308 15.24 34.66 -28.02
N VAL A 309 16.33 34.67 -27.24
CA VAL A 309 17.35 35.72 -27.28
C VAL A 309 17.97 35.79 -28.67
N ALA A 310 18.36 34.65 -29.26
CA ALA A 310 18.95 34.62 -30.61
C ALA A 310 18.00 35.21 -31.67
N SER A 311 16.74 34.77 -31.70
CA SER A 311 15.74 35.26 -32.66
C SER A 311 15.50 36.78 -32.54
N LEU A 312 15.31 37.28 -31.32
CA LEU A 312 15.06 38.69 -31.05
C LEU A 312 16.28 39.58 -31.34
N CYS A 313 17.51 39.06 -31.20
CA CYS A 313 18.71 39.79 -31.57
C CYS A 313 18.78 40.12 -33.06
N ALA A 314 18.30 39.20 -33.91
CA ALA A 314 18.33 39.33 -35.36
C ALA A 314 17.27 40.33 -35.91
N GLY A 315 16.16 40.55 -35.19
CA GLY A 315 15.10 41.49 -35.56
C GLY A 315 13.70 40.85 -35.54
N GLN A 316 12.63 41.66 -35.51
CA GLN A 316 11.24 41.16 -35.42
C GLN A 316 10.77 40.38 -36.67
N GLU A 317 11.41 40.57 -37.83
CA GLU A 317 11.12 39.85 -39.09
C GLU A 317 12.26 38.88 -39.50
N SER A 318 12.99 38.31 -38.53
CA SER A 318 14.14 37.45 -38.82
C SER A 318 13.76 36.14 -39.52
N GLN A 319 14.52 35.75 -40.54
CA GLN A 319 14.49 34.42 -41.14
C GLN A 319 15.46 33.48 -40.40
N ALA A 320 15.06 32.21 -40.26
CA ALA A 320 15.91 31.16 -39.68
C ALA A 320 16.38 30.17 -40.78
N SER A 321 17.69 29.92 -40.86
CA SER A 321 18.27 28.94 -41.78
C SER A 321 19.21 27.97 -41.07
N GLU A 322 19.21 26.70 -41.47
CA GLU A 322 20.15 25.71 -40.96
C GLU A 322 21.55 25.96 -41.53
N LEU A 323 22.56 26.02 -40.66
CA LEU A 323 23.95 26.18 -41.08
C LEU A 323 24.53 24.86 -41.60
N LYS A 324 25.37 24.92 -42.64
CA LYS A 324 26.10 23.74 -43.15
C LYS A 324 27.01 23.17 -42.04
N GLN A 325 26.65 21.98 -41.54
CA GLN A 325 27.35 21.28 -40.45
C GLN A 325 28.61 20.53 -40.91
N LEU A 326 29.55 20.35 -39.97
CA LEU A 326 30.72 19.47 -40.08
C LEU A 326 30.50 18.07 -39.46
N SER A 327 29.46 17.88 -38.63
CA SER A 327 29.14 16.61 -37.96
C SER A 327 27.63 16.32 -37.94
N ALA A 328 27.24 15.05 -38.06
CA ALA A 328 25.84 14.62 -38.20
C ALA A 328 24.97 14.74 -36.93
N ASP A 329 25.56 15.05 -35.77
CA ASP A 329 24.91 14.92 -34.46
C ASP A 329 24.46 16.28 -33.84
N GLN A 330 24.74 17.42 -34.47
CA GLN A 330 24.42 18.75 -33.93
C GLN A 330 23.75 19.65 -34.95
N THR A 331 22.54 20.14 -34.68
CA THR A 331 21.84 21.09 -35.57
C THR A 331 22.01 22.53 -35.10
N LEU A 332 22.58 23.38 -35.95
CA LEU A 332 22.81 24.81 -35.71
C LEU A 332 21.96 25.64 -36.67
N TYR A 333 21.40 26.73 -36.15
CA TYR A 333 20.53 27.66 -36.88
C TYR A 333 21.14 29.06 -36.81
N ALA A 334 21.02 29.81 -37.92
CA ALA A 334 21.31 31.23 -37.97
C ALA A 334 20.03 32.01 -38.21
N PHE A 335 19.81 33.05 -37.40
CA PHE A 335 18.74 34.02 -37.52
C PHE A 335 19.32 35.33 -38.07
N TYR A 336 18.68 35.91 -39.08
CA TYR A 336 19.10 37.17 -39.69
C TYR A 336 17.92 37.88 -40.38
N ASP A 337 18.04 39.19 -40.60
CA ASP A 337 16.99 40.01 -41.22
C ASP A 337 16.75 39.67 -42.70
N LYS A 338 15.49 39.74 -43.14
CA LYS A 338 15.03 39.26 -44.44
C LYS A 338 15.06 40.37 -45.48
N ASP A 339 16.24 40.71 -46.00
CA ASP A 339 16.35 41.70 -47.08
C ASP A 339 15.91 41.13 -48.45
N SER A 340 15.17 41.99 -49.15
CA SER A 340 14.42 41.72 -50.37
C SER A 340 15.31 41.74 -51.61
N GLN A 341 15.75 40.56 -52.09
CA GLN A 341 15.96 40.22 -53.52
C GLN A 341 16.71 38.89 -53.67
N ILE A 342 15.96 37.80 -53.86
CA ILE A 342 16.29 36.77 -54.86
C ILE A 342 14.94 36.37 -55.49
N ILE A 343 14.59 37.01 -56.59
CA ILE A 343 13.50 36.56 -57.47
C ILE A 343 14.17 35.88 -58.66
N GLU A 344 13.87 34.61 -58.88
CA GLU A 344 13.83 34.03 -60.23
C GLU A 344 12.56 33.18 -60.35
N ASP A 345 11.60 33.77 -61.08
CA ASP A 345 10.64 33.20 -62.04
C ASP A 345 9.98 31.82 -61.73
N SER A 346 8.66 31.64 -61.77
CA SER A 346 7.77 32.06 -62.85
C SER A 346 6.27 31.79 -62.53
N VAL A 347 5.41 32.68 -63.03
CA VAL A 347 4.01 32.49 -63.47
C VAL A 347 2.87 32.23 -62.44
N LYS A 348 2.20 33.35 -62.11
CA LYS A 348 0.76 33.64 -61.90
C LYS A 348 -0.29 32.70 -62.60
N PRO A 349 -1.61 32.90 -62.44
CA PRO A 349 -2.47 32.71 -61.25
C PRO A 349 -3.81 32.01 -61.64
N VAL A 350 -4.72 31.67 -60.71
CA VAL A 350 -6.17 31.73 -60.99
C VAL A 350 -6.93 32.14 -59.73
N SER A 351 -7.82 33.09 -59.98
CA SER A 351 -8.68 33.90 -59.13
C SER A 351 -10.11 33.32 -58.97
N ILE A 352 -10.96 34.07 -58.24
CA ILE A 352 -12.45 34.11 -58.28
C ILE A 352 -13.11 33.07 -57.36
N SER A 353 -14.06 33.39 -56.48
CA SER A 353 -14.71 34.65 -56.07
C SER A 353 -15.69 34.37 -54.92
N ASP A 354 -15.87 35.38 -54.07
CA ASP A 354 -17.13 35.98 -53.61
C ASP A 354 -18.34 35.14 -53.16
N VAL A 355 -18.88 35.59 -52.02
CA VAL A 355 -20.24 36.15 -51.79
C VAL A 355 -20.55 35.91 -50.30
N ALA A 356 -20.30 36.89 -49.42
CA ALA A 356 -21.21 37.99 -49.03
C ALA A 356 -22.45 37.47 -48.28
N THR A 357 -22.48 37.61 -46.94
CA THR A 357 -23.30 38.57 -46.15
C THR A 357 -24.81 38.36 -46.28
N THR A 358 -25.60 38.33 -45.21
CA THR A 358 -26.05 39.52 -44.44
C THR A 358 -26.86 39.04 -43.21
N SER A 359 -26.56 39.49 -41.99
CA SER A 359 -27.06 40.72 -41.32
C SER A 359 -28.41 40.47 -40.61
N THR A 360 -28.85 41.14 -39.53
CA THR A 360 -28.59 42.45 -38.92
C THR A 360 -29.50 42.48 -37.67
N ASN A 361 -29.09 42.92 -36.47
CA ASN A 361 -29.28 44.27 -35.87
C ASN A 361 -29.90 44.10 -34.47
N ASN A 362 -29.83 45.00 -33.47
CA ASN A 362 -28.99 46.15 -33.11
C ASN A 362 -29.52 46.60 -31.73
N HIS A 363 -28.65 47.06 -30.82
CA HIS A 363 -28.59 48.46 -30.35
C HIS A 363 -27.74 48.61 -29.09
N THR A 364 -26.67 49.38 -29.25
CA THR A 364 -25.91 50.17 -28.27
C THR A 364 -26.81 51.31 -27.71
N VAL A 365 -26.52 51.94 -26.56
CA VAL A 365 -25.63 53.13 -26.45
C VAL A 365 -25.50 53.63 -24.99
N ALA A 366 -24.24 53.95 -24.63
CA ALA A 366 -23.65 55.05 -23.81
C ALA A 366 -23.72 55.23 -22.27
N HIS A 367 -22.48 55.47 -21.78
CA HIS A 367 -21.94 56.46 -20.83
C HIS A 367 -22.17 56.38 -19.31
N GLY A 368 -21.05 56.42 -18.57
CA GLY A 368 -20.94 56.83 -17.17
C GLY A 368 -19.65 56.35 -16.51
N GLU A 369 -18.85 57.28 -15.99
CA GLU A 369 -17.49 57.14 -15.47
C GLU A 369 -17.50 57.11 -13.91
N ILE A 370 -16.47 56.50 -13.27
CA ILE A 370 -16.04 56.59 -11.84
C ILE A 370 -16.99 55.87 -10.82
N ILE A 371 -16.58 54.94 -9.93
CA ILE A 371 -15.72 55.01 -8.73
C ILE A 371 -15.36 53.58 -8.25
N ASP A 372 -14.11 53.42 -7.79
CA ASP A 372 -13.55 52.30 -7.01
C ASP A 372 -14.43 51.91 -5.82
N ASP A 373 -14.78 50.63 -5.63
CA ASP A 373 -14.87 50.09 -4.27
C ASP A 373 -14.79 48.55 -4.19
N GLN A 374 -14.21 48.12 -3.07
CA GLN A 374 -13.85 46.77 -2.67
C GLN A 374 -15.10 45.92 -2.35
N SER A 375 -15.16 44.65 -2.79
CA SER A 375 -15.71 43.55 -1.97
C SER A 375 -15.60 42.17 -2.65
N MET A 376 -14.69 41.33 -2.15
CA MET A 376 -14.77 39.87 -2.24
C MET A 376 -14.63 39.30 -0.83
N ASP A 377 -15.71 39.30 -0.04
CA ASP A 377 -15.73 38.66 1.29
C ASP A 377 -17.13 38.16 1.73
N VAL A 378 -18.01 37.80 0.78
CA VAL A 378 -19.40 37.41 1.10
C VAL A 378 -19.64 35.90 1.04
N ASP A 379 -19.01 35.14 0.14
CA ASP A 379 -19.32 33.71 -0.02
C ASP A 379 -18.68 32.79 1.05
N GLU A 380 -17.52 33.15 1.61
CA GLU A 380 -16.86 32.34 2.66
C GLU A 380 -17.53 32.50 4.05
N LYS A 381 -18.27 33.59 4.25
CA LYS A 381 -19.03 33.90 5.48
C LYS A 381 -20.38 33.20 5.52
N VAL A 382 -21.01 32.98 4.35
CA VAL A 382 -22.29 32.27 4.24
C VAL A 382 -22.10 30.77 4.49
N ALA A 383 -21.04 30.16 3.97
CA ALA A 383 -20.71 28.75 4.23
C ALA A 383 -20.38 28.49 5.72
N ARG A 384 -19.62 29.39 6.38
CA ARG A 384 -19.33 29.29 7.83
C ARG A 384 -20.58 29.51 8.69
N LYS A 385 -21.49 30.42 8.33
CA LYS A 385 -22.75 30.63 9.05
C LYS A 385 -23.71 29.45 8.91
N SER A 386 -23.76 28.80 7.75
CA SER A 386 -24.59 27.61 7.52
C SER A 386 -24.10 26.38 8.31
N LEU A 387 -22.78 26.13 8.36
CA LEU A 387 -22.19 25.04 9.16
C LEU A 387 -22.36 25.22 10.67
N THR A 388 -22.35 26.48 11.15
CA THR A 388 -22.54 26.79 12.57
C THR A 388 -24.02 26.74 12.97
N ARG A 389 -24.93 27.13 12.05
CA ARG A 389 -26.39 27.12 12.29
C ARG A 389 -26.99 25.71 12.23
N ILE A 390 -26.44 24.80 11.43
CA ILE A 390 -26.87 23.37 11.37
C ILE A 390 -26.39 22.57 12.60
N ARG A 391 -25.27 22.95 13.22
CA ARG A 391 -24.77 22.30 14.45
C ARG A 391 -25.56 22.67 15.72
N MET A 392 -26.27 23.79 15.72
CA MET A 392 -27.03 24.29 16.89
C MET A 392 -28.52 23.93 16.84
N SER A 393 -29.03 23.39 15.73
CA SER A 393 -30.44 22.98 15.57
C SER A 393 -30.72 21.52 15.95
N PHE A 394 -29.75 20.82 16.56
CA PHE A 394 -29.87 19.41 17.00
C PHE A 394 -30.49 19.22 18.40
N GLY A 395 -30.95 20.29 19.05
CA GLY A 395 -31.35 20.27 20.47
C GLY A 395 -32.70 19.64 20.83
N ALA A 396 -33.31 18.80 19.97
CA ALA A 396 -34.63 18.22 20.24
C ALA A 396 -34.78 16.71 19.94
N SER A 397 -33.72 15.98 19.55
CA SER A 397 -33.80 14.52 19.31
C SER A 397 -32.50 13.80 19.70
N GLU A 398 -31.99 14.08 20.90
CA GLU A 398 -30.71 13.49 21.38
C GLU A 398 -30.86 12.08 22.01
N GLU A 399 -32.05 11.65 22.45
CA GLU A 399 -32.21 10.35 23.12
C GLU A 399 -32.02 9.13 22.17
N SER A 400 -32.43 9.27 20.90
CA SER A 400 -32.31 8.23 19.86
C SER A 400 -30.87 7.78 19.53
N GLN A 401 -29.85 8.57 19.87
CA GLN A 401 -28.47 8.29 19.44
C GLN A 401 -27.64 7.47 20.45
N LEU A 402 -28.18 7.17 21.63
CA LEU A 402 -27.49 6.43 22.70
C LEU A 402 -27.86 4.95 22.76
N ILE A 403 -28.72 4.47 21.85
CA ILE A 403 -29.19 3.07 21.82
C ILE A 403 -28.02 2.08 21.82
N GLY A 404 -28.04 1.16 22.79
CA GLY A 404 -27.08 0.07 22.92
C GLY A 404 -25.73 0.51 23.50
N ARG A 405 -25.67 1.71 24.11
CA ARG A 405 -24.47 2.29 24.75
C ARG A 405 -24.60 2.51 26.24
N GLU A 406 -25.70 2.06 26.85
CA GLU A 406 -26.04 2.28 28.25
C GLU A 406 -25.00 1.65 29.19
N LYS A 407 -24.46 0.49 28.78
CA LYS A 407 -23.40 -0.20 29.50
C LYS A 407 -22.10 0.60 29.48
N GLU A 408 -21.63 1.01 28.30
CA GLU A 408 -20.39 1.79 28.16
C GLU A 408 -20.48 3.14 28.89
N ILE A 409 -21.63 3.81 28.84
CA ILE A 409 -21.88 5.05 29.59
C ILE A 409 -21.74 4.80 31.09
N SER A 410 -22.36 3.74 31.60
CA SER A 410 -22.29 3.39 33.03
C SER A 410 -20.86 3.06 33.46
N GLU A 411 -20.12 2.27 32.67
CA GLU A 411 -18.72 1.93 32.95
C GLU A 411 -17.81 3.18 33.00
N ILE A 412 -17.98 4.14 32.08
CA ILE A 412 -17.21 5.38 32.08
C ILE A 412 -17.60 6.26 33.27
N ILE A 413 -18.89 6.36 33.61
CA ILE A 413 -19.36 7.10 34.78
C ILE A 413 -18.75 6.51 36.06
N ASP A 414 -18.74 5.19 36.22
CA ASP A 414 -18.15 4.54 37.39
C ASP A 414 -16.66 4.85 37.54
N LEU A 415 -15.92 4.94 36.43
CA LEU A 415 -14.52 5.37 36.43
C LEU A 415 -14.34 6.84 36.80
N ILE A 416 -15.22 7.73 36.33
CA ILE A 416 -15.23 9.15 36.71
C ILE A 416 -15.53 9.29 38.20
N LEU A 417 -16.45 8.47 38.71
CA LEU A 417 -16.92 8.52 40.09
C LEU A 417 -15.91 7.95 41.09
N ASN A 418 -14.96 7.13 40.66
CA ASN A 418 -13.96 6.51 41.53
C ASN A 418 -12.98 7.57 42.10
N ASN A 419 -12.87 7.60 43.44
CA ASN A 419 -12.09 8.60 44.19
C ASN A 419 -10.70 8.10 44.65
N ASP A 420 -10.30 6.87 44.31
CA ASP A 420 -9.07 6.23 44.85
C ASP A 420 -7.74 6.73 44.25
N SER A 421 -7.70 7.91 43.61
CA SER A 421 -6.51 8.37 42.88
C SER A 421 -5.86 9.60 43.51
N GLN A 422 -4.53 9.54 43.69
CA GLN A 422 -3.72 10.66 44.21
C GLN A 422 -3.34 11.70 43.13
N GLN A 423 -3.80 11.54 41.88
CA GLN A 423 -3.47 12.36 40.72
C GLN A 423 -4.69 12.51 39.78
N VAL A 424 -4.69 13.54 38.93
CA VAL A 424 -5.71 13.75 37.89
C VAL A 424 -5.78 12.53 36.97
N GLN A 425 -6.99 11.98 36.81
CA GLN A 425 -7.23 10.79 35.99
C GLN A 425 -7.64 11.18 34.57
N VAL A 426 -7.03 10.52 33.59
CA VAL A 426 -7.38 10.64 32.17
C VAL A 426 -8.06 9.36 31.72
N ILE A 427 -9.27 9.48 31.18
CA ILE A 427 -10.04 8.38 30.58
C ILE A 427 -9.97 8.58 29.07
N SER A 428 -9.58 7.54 28.32
CA SER A 428 -9.43 7.65 26.87
C SER A 428 -10.36 6.71 26.13
N VAL A 429 -11.23 7.27 25.29
CA VAL A 429 -12.16 6.52 24.44
C VAL A 429 -11.62 6.50 23.01
N TRP A 430 -11.44 5.31 22.43
CA TRP A 430 -10.95 5.16 21.08
C TRP A 430 -11.74 4.20 20.21
N GLY A 431 -11.62 4.39 18.90
CA GLY A 431 -12.30 3.57 17.89
C GLY A 431 -12.41 4.28 16.54
N MET A 432 -12.79 3.54 15.51
CA MET A 432 -13.03 4.03 14.14
C MET A 432 -13.89 5.31 14.08
N GLY A 433 -13.69 6.12 13.04
CA GLY A 433 -14.59 7.24 12.72
C GLY A 433 -16.03 6.78 12.53
N GLY A 434 -17.01 7.56 12.98
CA GLY A 434 -18.44 7.22 12.86
C GLY A 434 -18.99 6.24 13.92
N LEU A 435 -18.18 5.74 14.86
CA LEU A 435 -18.65 4.86 15.96
C LEU A 435 -19.50 5.55 17.04
N GLY A 436 -19.62 6.87 17.00
CA GLY A 436 -20.33 7.63 18.03
C GLY A 436 -19.50 7.92 19.29
N LYS A 437 -18.17 8.02 19.20
CA LYS A 437 -17.31 8.35 20.37
C LYS A 437 -17.70 9.69 21.01
N THR A 438 -17.83 10.73 20.20
CA THR A 438 -18.25 12.07 20.63
C THR A 438 -19.66 12.03 21.21
N THR A 439 -20.58 11.25 20.61
CA THR A 439 -21.94 11.03 21.12
C THR A 439 -21.95 10.31 22.47
N LEU A 440 -21.18 9.24 22.63
CA LEU A 440 -21.02 8.50 23.87
C LEU A 440 -20.52 9.41 24.99
N VAL A 441 -19.45 10.16 24.72
CA VAL A 441 -18.88 11.09 25.71
C VAL A 441 -19.83 12.26 25.98
N GLY A 442 -20.59 12.71 24.99
CA GLY A 442 -21.68 13.68 25.17
C GLY A 442 -22.74 13.16 26.15
N GLY A 443 -23.20 11.92 25.98
CA GLY A 443 -24.16 11.27 26.89
C GLY A 443 -23.61 11.09 28.32
N VAL A 444 -22.31 10.79 28.46
CA VAL A 444 -21.65 10.79 29.77
C VAL A 444 -21.60 12.20 30.36
N TYR A 445 -21.18 13.19 29.58
CA TYR A 445 -21.04 14.59 30.00
C TYR A 445 -22.38 15.21 30.46
N GLN A 446 -23.48 14.85 29.81
CA GLN A 446 -24.84 15.29 30.14
C GLN A 446 -25.52 14.41 31.21
N SER A 447 -24.84 13.38 31.74
CA SER A 447 -25.48 12.43 32.65
C SER A 447 -25.90 13.09 33.97
N PRO A 448 -27.17 12.88 34.42
CA PRO A 448 -27.63 13.37 35.72
C PRO A 448 -26.81 12.84 36.89
N LYS A 449 -26.16 11.68 36.75
CA LYS A 449 -25.31 11.10 37.81
C LYS A 449 -24.06 11.93 38.10
N LEU A 450 -23.66 12.82 37.18
CA LEU A 450 -22.49 13.67 37.35
C LEU A 450 -22.85 15.08 37.82
N SER A 451 -24.11 15.53 37.69
CA SER A 451 -24.51 16.95 37.68
C SER A 451 -24.07 17.81 38.87
N ASP A 452 -23.66 17.22 40.00
CA ASP A 452 -23.24 17.94 41.21
C ASP A 452 -21.81 17.60 41.68
N LYS A 453 -21.03 16.86 40.88
CA LYS A 453 -19.70 16.37 41.29
C LYS A 453 -18.54 17.31 40.93
N PHE A 454 -18.69 18.12 39.89
CA PHE A 454 -17.64 19.01 39.41
C PHE A 454 -18.13 20.46 39.38
N ASP A 455 -17.27 21.40 39.76
CA ASP A 455 -17.55 22.84 39.77
C ASP A 455 -17.63 23.40 38.35
N LYS A 456 -16.91 22.79 37.40
CA LYS A 456 -16.85 23.23 36.01
C LYS A 456 -16.85 22.05 35.04
N TYR A 457 -17.52 22.27 33.92
CA TYR A 457 -17.61 21.34 32.81
C TYR A 457 -17.12 22.02 31.54
N VAL A 458 -16.27 21.32 30.78
CA VAL A 458 -15.68 21.85 29.56
C VAL A 458 -15.69 20.77 28.50
N PHE A 459 -16.11 21.13 27.28
CA PHE A 459 -16.08 20.22 26.13
C PHE A 459 -15.47 20.93 24.93
N VAL A 460 -14.22 20.59 24.59
CA VAL A 460 -13.50 21.21 23.48
C VAL A 460 -13.10 20.17 22.44
N THR A 461 -13.49 20.42 21.19
CA THR A 461 -13.00 19.67 20.03
C THR A 461 -11.72 20.32 19.50
N ILE A 462 -10.70 19.50 19.23
CA ILE A 462 -9.42 19.96 18.69
C ILE A 462 -9.58 20.32 17.21
N MET A 463 -9.29 21.58 16.87
CA MET A 463 -9.35 22.07 15.49
C MET A 463 -8.13 21.63 14.68
N ARG A 464 -8.30 21.57 13.35
CA ARG A 464 -7.27 21.14 12.40
C ARG A 464 -7.00 22.26 11.37
N PRO A 465 -5.72 22.59 11.09
CA PRO A 465 -4.49 22.06 11.71
C PRO A 465 -4.38 22.39 13.21
N PHE A 466 -3.62 21.58 13.97
CA PHE A 466 -3.52 21.74 15.43
C PHE A 466 -2.86 23.08 15.78
N ASN A 467 -3.52 23.88 16.62
CA ASN A 467 -2.98 25.12 17.15
C ASN A 467 -3.22 25.19 18.66
N LEU A 468 -2.12 25.15 19.43
CA LEU A 468 -2.16 25.16 20.89
C LEU A 468 -2.81 26.45 21.43
N VAL A 469 -2.53 27.60 20.84
CA VAL A 469 -3.07 28.90 21.26
C VAL A 469 -4.60 28.91 21.13
N GLU A 470 -5.10 28.39 20.02
CA GLU A 470 -6.54 28.34 19.73
C GLU A 470 -7.27 27.36 20.65
N LEU A 471 -6.66 26.21 20.96
CA LEU A 471 -7.17 25.27 21.95
C LEU A 471 -7.28 25.91 23.33
N LEU A 472 -6.22 26.58 23.80
CA LEU A 472 -6.20 27.26 25.10
C LEU A 472 -7.25 28.37 25.16
N ARG A 473 -7.43 29.11 24.06
CA ARG A 473 -8.47 30.13 23.94
C ARG A 473 -9.88 29.54 24.01
N SER A 474 -10.10 28.39 23.37
CA SER A 474 -11.37 27.66 23.43
C SER A 474 -11.68 27.16 24.84
N LEU A 475 -10.68 26.59 25.52
CA LEU A 475 -10.79 26.17 26.92
C LEU A 475 -11.12 27.34 27.85
N ALA A 476 -10.36 28.44 27.75
CA ALA A 476 -10.58 29.65 28.56
C ALA A 476 -11.97 30.24 28.29
N GLY A 477 -12.37 30.34 27.02
CA GLY A 477 -13.68 30.86 26.62
C GLY A 477 -14.86 30.05 27.14
N GLN A 478 -14.78 28.71 27.17
CA GLN A 478 -15.84 27.87 27.72
C GLN A 478 -15.90 27.92 29.26
N LEU A 479 -14.75 27.94 29.92
CA LEU A 479 -14.68 28.09 31.38
C LEU A 479 -15.27 29.41 31.87
N HIS A 480 -15.10 30.48 31.07
CA HIS A 480 -15.66 31.81 31.33
C HIS A 480 -17.19 31.85 31.15
N LYS A 481 -17.73 31.21 30.11
CA LYS A 481 -19.20 31.15 29.89
C LYS A 481 -19.96 30.40 30.98
N GLY A 482 -19.29 29.53 31.73
CA GLY A 482 -19.87 28.79 32.86
C GLY A 482 -19.72 29.46 34.23
N SER A 483 -19.25 30.71 34.35
CA SER A 483 -19.18 31.43 35.64
C SER A 483 -20.51 32.07 36.01
N SER A 484 -20.82 32.13 37.31
CA SER A 484 -22.07 32.74 37.78
C SER A 484 -22.09 34.25 37.51
N LYS A 485 -23.28 34.85 37.29
CA LYS A 485 -23.47 36.32 37.16
C LYS A 485 -22.82 37.14 38.30
N LYS A 486 -22.53 36.51 39.45
CA LYS A 486 -21.87 37.15 40.61
C LYS A 486 -20.35 37.27 40.43
N GLU A 487 -19.71 36.30 39.76
CA GLU A 487 -18.27 36.33 39.42
C GLU A 487 -18.02 37.32 38.26
N GLU A 488 -18.93 37.38 37.29
CA GLU A 488 -18.86 38.28 36.13
C GLU A 488 -18.93 39.78 36.55
N LEU A 489 -19.65 40.10 37.63
CA LEU A 489 -19.71 41.46 38.21
C LEU A 489 -18.43 41.87 38.96
N LEU A 490 -17.67 40.89 39.48
CA LEU A 490 -16.37 41.13 40.14
C LEU A 490 -15.23 41.26 39.11
N GLU A 491 -15.26 40.48 38.02
CA GLU A 491 -14.26 40.55 36.95
C GLU A 491 -14.35 41.83 36.11
N ASN A 492 -15.55 42.40 35.96
CA ASN A 492 -15.76 43.67 35.25
C ASN A 492 -15.10 44.89 35.93
N ARG A 493 -14.61 44.77 37.18
CA ARG A 493 -13.95 45.89 37.90
C ARG A 493 -12.42 45.91 37.79
N VAL A 494 -11.74 44.86 37.30
CA VAL A 494 -10.27 44.73 37.51
C VAL A 494 -9.42 44.48 36.25
N SER A 495 -9.97 44.29 35.05
CA SER A 495 -9.12 44.07 33.85
C SER A 495 -9.51 44.88 32.62
N SER A 496 -8.55 45.67 32.12
CA SER A 496 -8.51 46.20 30.77
C SER A 496 -8.72 45.05 29.77
N LYS A 497 -9.87 45.03 29.09
CA LYS A 497 -10.21 44.03 28.07
C LYS A 497 -9.25 44.14 26.88
N LYS A 498 -8.08 43.50 26.94
CA LYS A 498 -7.50 42.89 25.74
C LYS A 498 -8.45 41.76 25.35
N SER A 499 -8.89 41.77 24.09
CA SER A 499 -9.71 40.68 23.56
C SER A 499 -8.98 39.35 23.75
N LEU A 500 -9.68 38.29 24.18
CA LEU A 500 -9.19 36.89 24.19
C LEU A 500 -8.52 36.51 22.85
N ALA A 501 -8.91 37.17 21.75
CA ALA A 501 -8.34 36.99 20.42
C ALA A 501 -6.87 37.45 20.29
N SER A 502 -6.39 38.36 21.17
CA SER A 502 -5.07 38.99 21.10
C SER A 502 -4.06 38.51 22.15
N MET A 503 -4.44 37.55 23.00
CA MET A 503 -3.61 37.06 24.10
C MET A 503 -2.60 36.01 23.65
N GLU A 504 -1.37 36.12 24.14
CA GLU A 504 -0.31 35.14 23.95
C GLU A 504 -0.46 33.94 24.90
N VAL A 505 0.29 32.85 24.66
CA VAL A 505 0.19 31.58 25.39
C VAL A 505 0.33 31.77 26.90
N THR A 506 1.31 32.56 27.35
CA THR A 506 1.58 32.82 28.77
C THR A 506 0.44 33.56 29.46
N GLU A 507 -0.18 34.53 28.77
CA GLU A 507 -1.36 35.25 29.26
C GLU A 507 -2.58 34.31 29.35
N LEU A 508 -2.81 33.46 28.34
CA LEU A 508 -3.87 32.46 28.33
C LEU A 508 -3.69 31.41 29.43
N THR A 509 -2.47 30.94 29.67
CA THR A 509 -2.18 30.04 30.79
C THR A 509 -2.45 30.74 32.13
N GLY A 510 -2.09 32.01 32.26
CA GLY A 510 -2.39 32.82 33.45
C GLY A 510 -3.90 32.95 33.71
N GLN A 511 -4.71 33.11 32.67
CA GLN A 511 -6.17 33.11 32.79
C GLN A 511 -6.73 31.74 33.16
N LEU A 512 -6.28 30.66 32.51
CA LEU A 512 -6.70 29.30 32.85
C LEU A 512 -6.36 28.96 34.29
N LYS A 513 -5.20 29.40 34.79
CA LYS A 513 -4.82 29.23 36.20
C LYS A 513 -5.86 29.85 37.12
N ARG A 514 -6.27 31.10 36.88
CA ARG A 514 -7.30 31.78 37.69
C ARG A 514 -8.67 31.09 37.61
N LEU A 515 -9.04 30.57 36.43
CA LEU A 515 -10.34 29.94 36.21
C LEU A 515 -10.44 28.52 36.79
N LEU A 516 -9.31 27.82 36.93
CA LEU A 516 -9.24 26.44 37.39
C LEU A 516 -8.78 26.30 38.87
N GLU A 517 -8.20 27.35 39.45
CA GLU A 517 -7.67 27.34 40.81
C GLU A 517 -8.76 26.98 41.85
N LYS A 518 -8.49 25.93 42.64
CA LYS A 518 -9.39 25.38 43.67
C LYS A 518 -10.77 24.92 43.17
N LYS A 519 -10.91 24.64 41.87
CA LYS A 519 -12.16 24.14 41.27
C LYS A 519 -11.95 22.73 40.70
N SER A 520 -12.87 21.83 41.00
CA SER A 520 -12.94 20.50 40.39
C SER A 520 -13.56 20.58 38.99
N CYS A 521 -12.88 19.99 38.00
CA CYS A 521 -13.30 20.13 36.60
C CYS A 521 -13.47 18.78 35.91
N LEU A 522 -14.51 18.67 35.08
CA LEU A 522 -14.62 17.63 34.06
C LEU A 522 -14.30 18.24 32.69
N ILE A 523 -13.18 17.82 32.09
CA ILE A 523 -12.70 18.36 30.81
C ILE A 523 -12.76 17.27 29.75
N VAL A 524 -13.54 17.49 28.69
CA VAL A 524 -13.59 16.65 27.50
C VAL A 524 -12.75 17.28 26.40
N LEU A 525 -11.78 16.54 25.88
CA LEU A 525 -10.96 16.90 24.74
C LEU A 525 -11.22 15.91 23.60
N ASP A 526 -11.85 16.40 22.54
CA ASP A 526 -12.39 15.57 21.46
C ASP A 526 -11.52 15.61 20.18
N ASP A 527 -11.37 14.45 19.54
CA ASP A 527 -10.69 14.18 18.25
C ASP A 527 -9.16 14.43 18.21
N PHE A 528 -8.42 13.83 19.15
CA PHE A 528 -6.95 13.79 19.09
C PHE A 528 -6.42 12.95 17.93
N SER A 529 -5.37 13.46 17.27
CA SER A 529 -4.79 12.84 16.07
C SER A 529 -3.33 12.43 16.19
N ASP A 530 -2.58 13.01 17.16
CA ASP A 530 -1.17 12.73 17.40
C ASP A 530 -0.81 12.75 18.90
N THR A 531 0.24 12.01 19.30
CA THR A 531 0.73 11.99 20.69
C THR A 531 1.45 13.29 21.07
N SER A 532 2.10 13.95 20.11
CA SER A 532 2.79 15.23 20.32
C SER A 532 1.85 16.37 20.73
N GLU A 533 0.57 16.31 20.33
CA GLU A 533 -0.48 17.25 20.77
C GLU A 533 -0.67 17.15 22.29
N TRP A 534 -0.75 15.93 22.81
CA TRP A 534 -0.91 15.67 24.23
C TRP A 534 0.33 16.06 25.04
N ASP A 535 1.52 15.81 24.50
CA ASP A 535 2.79 16.17 25.15
C ASP A 535 2.96 17.68 25.32
N GLN A 536 2.31 18.49 24.46
CA GLN A 536 2.26 19.95 24.61
C GLN A 536 1.19 20.41 25.62
N ILE A 537 0.03 19.75 25.65
CA ILE A 537 -1.10 20.14 26.51
C ILE A 537 -0.85 19.74 27.98
N LYS A 538 -0.33 18.53 28.21
CA LYS A 538 -0.20 17.93 29.55
C LYS A 538 0.62 18.78 30.52
N PRO A 539 1.84 19.27 30.18
CA PRO A 539 2.64 20.08 31.10
C PRO A 539 1.98 21.42 31.47
N MET A 540 1.13 21.96 30.59
CA MET A 540 0.44 23.23 30.81
C MET A 540 -0.82 23.06 31.68
N LEU A 541 -1.61 22.03 31.41
CA LEU A 541 -2.94 21.86 32.02
C LEU A 541 -2.88 21.16 33.37
N PHE A 542 -2.02 20.14 33.53
CA PHE A 542 -1.99 19.31 34.75
C PHE A 542 -1.60 20.07 36.03
N PRO A 543 -0.64 21.01 36.02
CA PRO A 543 -0.32 21.79 37.22
C PRO A 543 -1.45 22.70 37.70
N LEU A 544 -2.44 22.96 36.84
CA LEU A 544 -3.56 23.88 37.11
C LEU A 544 -4.79 23.15 37.66
N LEU A 545 -4.83 21.82 37.61
CA LEU A 545 -6.02 21.03 37.93
C LEU A 545 -5.95 20.44 39.34
N GLU A 546 -7.06 20.53 40.05
CA GLU A 546 -7.26 19.82 41.31
C GLU A 546 -7.24 18.30 41.10
N LYS A 547 -6.78 17.54 42.09
CA LYS A 547 -6.70 16.06 42.02
C LYS A 547 -8.08 15.39 41.81
N THR A 548 -9.15 16.08 42.19
CA THR A 548 -10.53 15.64 41.97
C THR A 548 -10.98 15.80 40.52
N SER A 549 -10.25 16.56 39.69
CA SER A 549 -10.59 16.78 38.29
C SER A 549 -10.40 15.52 37.45
N ARG A 550 -11.15 15.43 36.35
CA ARG A 550 -11.14 14.31 35.41
C ARG A 550 -11.04 14.83 33.97
N ILE A 551 -10.25 14.15 33.15
CA ILE A 551 -10.13 14.45 31.71
C ILE A 551 -10.63 13.26 30.92
N ILE A 552 -11.52 13.50 29.94
CA ILE A 552 -11.93 12.51 28.95
C ILE A 552 -11.32 12.89 27.61
N VAL A 553 -10.66 11.94 26.97
CA VAL A 553 -10.03 12.11 25.65
C VAL A 553 -10.72 11.20 24.65
N THR A 554 -11.11 11.71 23.48
CA THR A 554 -11.52 10.86 22.35
C THR A 554 -10.46 10.85 21.26
N THR A 555 -10.23 9.69 20.65
CA THR A 555 -9.29 9.55 19.52
C THR A 555 -9.68 8.41 18.60
N ARG A 556 -9.13 8.40 17.38
CA ARG A 556 -9.28 7.28 16.45
C ARG A 556 -8.19 6.22 16.60
N LYS A 557 -7.09 6.53 17.31
CA LYS A 557 -5.92 5.65 17.38
C LYS A 557 -5.70 5.12 18.80
N GLU A 558 -5.51 3.80 18.91
CA GLU A 558 -5.27 3.10 20.18
C GLU A 558 -3.99 3.59 20.88
N ASN A 559 -2.92 3.83 20.13
CA ASN A 559 -1.64 4.26 20.68
C ASN A 559 -1.75 5.63 21.39
N ILE A 560 -2.53 6.56 20.83
CA ILE A 560 -2.79 7.87 21.44
C ILE A 560 -3.59 7.69 22.73
N ALA A 561 -4.63 6.85 22.71
CA ALA A 561 -5.44 6.60 23.90
C ALA A 561 -4.60 6.05 25.06
N ASN A 562 -3.72 5.09 24.77
CA ASN A 562 -2.78 4.54 25.75
C ASN A 562 -1.78 5.58 26.25
N HIS A 563 -1.24 6.41 25.34
CA HIS A 563 -0.30 7.49 25.68
C HIS A 563 -0.93 8.56 26.59
N CYS A 564 -2.17 8.95 26.30
CA CYS A 564 -2.88 9.95 27.09
C CYS A 564 -3.23 9.43 28.48
N SER A 565 -3.72 8.20 28.58
CA SER A 565 -4.28 7.64 29.80
C SER A 565 -3.24 7.06 30.78
N GLY A 566 -2.13 6.53 30.27
CA GLY A 566 -1.01 5.99 31.06
C GLY A 566 -1.33 4.69 31.85
N LYS A 567 -2.60 4.31 32.04
CA LYS A 567 -3.05 3.08 32.68
C LYS A 567 -4.07 2.35 31.80
N ASN A 568 -3.84 1.06 31.52
CA ASN A 568 -4.72 0.25 30.64
C ASN A 568 -6.19 0.21 31.10
N ARG A 569 -6.47 0.28 32.41
CA ARG A 569 -7.85 0.24 32.95
C ARG A 569 -8.72 1.45 32.61
N ASN A 570 -8.11 2.54 32.14
CA ASN A 570 -8.79 3.80 31.84
C ASN A 570 -8.97 4.01 30.32
N VAL A 571 -8.65 3.01 29.50
CA VAL A 571 -8.71 3.07 28.05
C VAL A 571 -9.89 2.23 27.56
N HIS A 572 -10.92 2.88 27.00
CA HIS A 572 -12.10 2.24 26.46
C HIS A 572 -12.05 2.15 24.94
N ASN A 573 -12.14 0.92 24.43
CA ASN A 573 -12.30 0.66 23.00
C ASN A 573 -13.79 0.56 22.65
N LEU A 574 -14.31 1.58 21.96
CA LEU A 574 -15.70 1.59 21.51
C LEU A 574 -15.88 0.60 20.36
N LYS A 575 -16.78 -0.38 20.53
CA LYS A 575 -17.09 -1.41 19.53
C LYS A 575 -18.25 -0.98 18.63
N VAL A 576 -18.42 -1.64 17.49
CA VAL A 576 -19.63 -1.51 16.65
C VAL A 576 -20.89 -1.93 17.43
N LEU A 577 -22.06 -1.43 17.05
CA LEU A 577 -23.33 -1.83 17.64
C LEU A 577 -23.61 -3.31 17.36
N LYS A 578 -24.23 -3.99 18.32
CA LYS A 578 -24.73 -5.35 18.11
C LYS A 578 -25.91 -5.32 17.15
N HIS A 579 -26.22 -6.47 16.57
CA HIS A 579 -27.25 -6.55 15.52
C HIS A 579 -28.62 -6.03 15.97
N ASN A 580 -29.04 -6.35 17.21
CA ASN A 580 -30.31 -5.90 17.75
C ASN A 580 -30.33 -4.38 17.97
N ASP A 581 -29.29 -3.84 18.62
CA ASP A 581 -29.18 -2.39 18.90
C ASP A 581 -29.11 -1.58 17.58
N ALA A 582 -28.40 -2.11 16.59
CA ALA A 582 -28.32 -1.53 15.25
C ALA A 582 -29.67 -1.54 14.53
N LEU A 583 -30.46 -2.60 14.69
CA LEU A 583 -31.82 -2.70 14.14
C LEU A 583 -32.78 -1.75 14.84
N CYS A 584 -32.67 -1.59 16.16
CA CYS A 584 -33.43 -0.60 16.92
C CYS A 584 -33.12 0.81 16.45
N LEU A 585 -31.83 1.17 16.35
CA LEU A 585 -31.39 2.48 15.87
C LEU A 585 -31.87 2.78 14.44
N LEU A 586 -31.81 1.78 13.54
CA LEU A 586 -32.34 1.94 12.19
C LEU A 586 -33.85 2.14 12.20
N SER A 587 -34.58 1.34 12.99
CA SER A 587 -36.04 1.44 13.09
C SER A 587 -36.46 2.82 13.56
N GLU A 588 -35.86 3.30 14.65
CA GLU A 588 -36.17 4.62 15.20
C GLU A 588 -35.83 5.76 14.22
N LYS A 589 -34.81 5.59 13.38
CA LYS A 589 -34.47 6.60 12.35
C LYS A 589 -35.36 6.56 11.11
N VAL A 590 -35.95 5.41 10.79
CA VAL A 590 -36.80 5.23 9.60
C VAL A 590 -38.27 5.54 9.89
N PHE A 591 -38.74 5.23 11.10
CA PHE A 591 -40.12 5.38 11.52
C PHE A 591 -40.22 6.48 12.58
N GLU A 592 -41.07 7.48 12.34
CA GLU A 592 -41.47 8.43 13.39
C GLU A 592 -42.37 7.68 14.40
N GLU A 593 -42.11 7.86 15.68
CA GLU A 593 -42.52 7.00 16.81
C GLU A 593 -43.92 6.35 16.70
N ALA A 594 -43.94 5.01 16.72
CA ALA A 594 -45.04 4.05 17.04
C ALA A 594 -44.99 2.76 16.17
N THR A 595 -44.10 2.68 15.17
CA THR A 595 -43.89 1.48 14.35
C THR A 595 -42.43 1.04 14.38
N TYR A 596 -42.18 -0.22 14.73
CA TYR A 596 -40.84 -0.83 14.73
C TYR A 596 -40.75 -1.87 13.62
N LEU A 597 -39.52 -2.11 13.12
CA LEU A 597 -39.22 -3.31 12.34
C LEU A 597 -39.44 -4.53 13.25
N ASP A 598 -40.49 -5.30 12.97
CA ASP A 598 -40.92 -6.45 13.75
C ASP A 598 -41.07 -7.63 12.80
N GLU A 599 -40.33 -8.72 13.07
CA GLU A 599 -40.37 -9.94 12.26
C GLU A 599 -41.79 -10.50 12.10
N GLN A 600 -42.69 -10.23 13.05
CA GLN A 600 -44.07 -10.68 13.01
C GLN A 600 -44.98 -9.76 12.17
N LYS A 601 -44.68 -8.46 12.07
CA LYS A 601 -45.53 -7.48 11.37
C LYS A 601 -45.05 -7.19 9.94
N ASN A 602 -43.74 -7.17 9.70
CA ASN A 602 -43.15 -6.82 8.40
C ASN A 602 -41.87 -7.64 8.09
N PRO A 603 -41.99 -8.98 7.98
CA PRO A 603 -40.84 -9.89 7.80
C PRO A 603 -39.98 -9.58 6.58
N GLU A 604 -40.60 -9.18 5.46
CA GLU A 604 -39.89 -8.86 4.21
C GLU A 604 -39.05 -7.57 4.31
N LEU A 605 -39.56 -6.55 5.02
CA LEU A 605 -38.80 -5.32 5.28
C LEU A 605 -37.66 -5.59 6.27
N VAL A 606 -37.90 -6.39 7.32
CA VAL A 606 -36.87 -6.79 8.28
C VAL A 606 -35.75 -7.55 7.58
N LYS A 607 -36.07 -8.42 6.61
CA LYS A 607 -35.08 -9.15 5.82
C LYS A 607 -34.14 -8.20 5.06
N GLU A 608 -34.68 -7.19 4.38
CA GLU A 608 -33.85 -6.20 3.68
C GLU A 608 -33.11 -5.28 4.68
N ALA A 609 -33.75 -4.89 5.79
CA ALA A 609 -33.12 -4.14 6.86
C ALA A 609 -31.88 -4.84 7.41
N LYS A 610 -31.96 -6.15 7.65
CA LYS A 610 -30.85 -6.97 8.10
C LYS A 610 -29.69 -6.98 7.10
N GLN A 611 -29.98 -6.99 5.81
CA GLN A 611 -28.94 -6.91 4.77
C GLN A 611 -28.29 -5.53 4.74
N ILE A 612 -29.07 -4.46 4.82
CA ILE A 612 -28.56 -3.08 4.91
C ILE A 612 -27.67 -2.92 6.15
N LEU A 613 -28.13 -3.39 7.31
CA LEU A 613 -27.37 -3.35 8.57
C LEU A 613 -26.08 -4.17 8.50
N LYS A 614 -26.10 -5.29 7.77
CA LYS A 614 -24.90 -6.09 7.52
C LYS A 614 -23.85 -5.25 6.79
N LYS A 615 -24.23 -4.52 5.73
CA LYS A 615 -23.34 -3.60 5.00
C LYS A 615 -22.89 -2.41 5.85
N CYS A 616 -23.76 -1.89 6.71
CA CYS A 616 -23.40 -0.86 7.69
C CYS A 616 -22.40 -1.37 8.74
N GLY A 617 -22.26 -2.68 8.91
CA GLY A 617 -21.31 -3.30 9.85
C GLY A 617 -21.51 -2.90 11.32
N GLY A 618 -22.72 -2.45 11.69
CA GLY A 618 -23.02 -1.94 13.04
C GLY A 618 -22.45 -0.54 13.31
N LEU A 619 -22.04 0.22 12.29
CA LEU A 619 -21.54 1.59 12.42
C LEU A 619 -22.72 2.58 12.63
N PRO A 620 -22.85 3.23 13.80
CA PRO A 620 -23.97 4.12 14.09
C PRO A 620 -24.17 5.23 13.07
N LEU A 621 -23.07 5.88 12.64
CA LEU A 621 -23.15 6.95 11.64
C LEU A 621 -23.77 6.47 10.32
N ALA A 622 -23.38 5.29 9.85
CA ALA A 622 -23.92 4.73 8.62
C ALA A 622 -25.41 4.39 8.78
N ILE A 623 -25.77 3.80 9.92
CA ILE A 623 -27.15 3.44 10.24
C ILE A 623 -28.04 4.68 10.30
N VAL A 624 -27.60 5.74 10.96
CA VAL A 624 -28.39 6.98 11.11
C VAL A 624 -28.58 7.68 9.77
N VAL A 625 -27.53 7.77 8.95
CA VAL A 625 -27.62 8.44 7.64
C VAL A 625 -28.47 7.63 6.66
N ILE A 626 -28.29 6.30 6.60
CA ILE A 626 -29.14 5.43 5.77
C ILE A 626 -30.58 5.42 6.28
N GLY A 627 -30.77 5.38 7.60
CA GLY A 627 -32.09 5.45 8.24
C GLY A 627 -32.82 6.75 7.89
N GLY A 628 -32.14 7.90 7.99
CA GLY A 628 -32.70 9.19 7.60
C GLY A 628 -32.96 9.31 6.09
N PHE A 629 -32.16 8.66 5.25
CA PHE A 629 -32.45 8.55 3.82
C PHE A 629 -33.71 7.71 3.56
N LEU A 630 -33.82 6.55 4.21
CA LEU A 630 -34.95 5.64 4.09
C LEU A 630 -36.25 6.20 4.71
N ALA A 631 -36.15 7.07 5.72
CA ALA A 631 -37.30 7.75 6.32
C ALA A 631 -38.12 8.51 5.27
N ASN A 632 -37.41 9.13 4.31
CA ASN A 632 -37.98 9.92 3.22
C ASN A 632 -38.34 9.08 1.97
N ARG A 633 -38.20 7.75 2.03
CA ARG A 633 -38.51 6.83 0.93
C ARG A 633 -39.77 6.01 1.20
N PRO A 634 -40.43 5.47 0.15
CA PRO A 634 -41.46 4.45 0.32
C PRO A 634 -40.91 3.28 1.14
N LYS A 635 -41.63 2.91 2.20
CA LYS A 635 -41.27 1.82 3.11
C LYS A 635 -41.72 0.47 2.53
N THR A 636 -41.23 0.15 1.34
CA THR A 636 -41.56 -1.07 0.58
C THR A 636 -40.32 -1.94 0.41
N GLN A 637 -40.52 -3.25 0.31
CA GLN A 637 -39.41 -4.20 0.12
C GLN A 637 -38.60 -3.89 -1.14
N GLU A 638 -39.26 -3.57 -2.25
CA GLU A 638 -38.62 -3.34 -3.54
C GLU A 638 -37.66 -2.13 -3.49
N GLU A 639 -38.07 -1.03 -2.83
CA GLU A 639 -37.24 0.17 -2.72
C GLU A 639 -36.01 -0.07 -1.83
N TRP A 640 -36.18 -0.83 -0.74
CA TRP A 640 -35.07 -1.18 0.15
C TRP A 640 -34.12 -2.17 -0.50
N ARG A 641 -34.64 -3.11 -1.30
CA ARG A 641 -33.83 -4.02 -2.11
C ARG A 641 -33.01 -3.26 -3.15
N LYS A 642 -33.61 -2.30 -3.86
CA LYS A 642 -32.89 -1.42 -4.81
C LYS A 642 -31.74 -0.66 -4.14
N LEU A 643 -31.98 -0.08 -2.96
CA LEU A 643 -30.93 0.57 -2.19
C LEU A 643 -29.85 -0.44 -1.78
N ASN A 644 -30.24 -1.61 -1.28
CA ASN A 644 -29.30 -2.64 -0.87
C ASN A 644 -28.44 -3.12 -2.04
N GLU A 645 -29.02 -3.35 -3.22
CA GLU A 645 -28.31 -3.75 -4.43
C GLU A 645 -27.37 -2.64 -4.95
N ASN A 646 -27.76 -1.36 -4.82
CA ASN A 646 -27.05 -0.22 -5.41
C ASN A 646 -26.40 0.73 -4.40
N ILE A 647 -26.20 0.31 -3.15
CA ILE A 647 -25.78 1.21 -2.06
C ILE A 647 -24.47 1.96 -2.38
N SER A 648 -23.54 1.33 -3.09
CA SER A 648 -22.27 1.93 -3.48
C SER A 648 -22.46 3.03 -4.53
N ALA A 649 -23.35 2.84 -5.50
CA ALA A 649 -23.70 3.86 -6.49
C ALA A 649 -24.50 5.01 -5.84
N GLU A 650 -25.40 4.68 -4.90
CA GLU A 650 -26.17 5.67 -4.15
C GLU A 650 -25.25 6.52 -3.25
N LEU A 651 -24.23 5.93 -2.62
CA LEU A 651 -23.18 6.65 -1.86
C LEU A 651 -22.35 7.58 -2.75
N GLU A 652 -22.21 7.26 -4.04
CA GLU A 652 -21.47 8.10 -4.98
C GLU A 652 -22.29 9.27 -5.52
N MET A 653 -23.57 9.05 -5.80
CA MET A 653 -24.41 9.98 -6.56
C MET A 653 -25.38 10.79 -5.68
N ASN A 654 -25.72 10.34 -4.46
CA ASN A 654 -26.72 11.03 -3.64
C ASN A 654 -26.10 12.00 -2.62
N PRO A 655 -26.49 13.29 -2.66
CA PRO A 655 -26.08 14.28 -1.65
C PRO A 655 -26.50 13.89 -0.22
N ASN A 656 -27.64 13.20 -0.08
CA ASN A 656 -28.16 12.79 1.24
C ASN A 656 -27.28 11.74 1.95
N LEU A 657 -26.43 11.02 1.21
CA LEU A 657 -25.50 10.03 1.76
C LEU A 657 -24.05 10.54 1.79
N GLU A 658 -23.81 11.79 1.36
CA GLU A 658 -22.49 12.43 1.28
C GLU A 658 -21.78 12.48 2.64
N MET A 659 -22.53 12.54 3.75
CA MET A 659 -21.93 12.58 5.09
C MET A 659 -21.16 11.29 5.43
N ILE A 660 -21.68 10.10 5.07
CA ILE A 660 -20.97 8.82 5.27
C ILE A 660 -19.69 8.84 4.46
N ARG A 661 -19.80 9.21 3.18
CA ARG A 661 -18.68 9.31 2.25
C ARG A 661 -17.63 10.28 2.80
N THR A 662 -18.01 11.49 3.16
CA THR A 662 -17.11 12.54 3.67
C THR A 662 -16.36 12.10 4.93
N VAL A 663 -17.03 11.46 5.90
CA VAL A 663 -16.38 11.04 7.15
C VAL A 663 -15.37 9.92 6.92
N LEU A 664 -15.71 8.97 6.06
CA LEU A 664 -14.84 7.86 5.75
C LEU A 664 -13.72 8.26 4.77
N GLU A 665 -14.00 9.13 3.79
CA GLU A 665 -13.02 9.73 2.89
C GLU A 665 -11.99 10.57 3.65
N LYS A 666 -12.41 11.34 4.66
CA LYS A 666 -11.47 12.03 5.57
C LYS A 666 -10.51 11.06 6.27
N SER A 667 -10.97 9.85 6.58
CA SER A 667 -10.11 8.84 7.19
C SER A 667 -9.07 8.34 6.18
N TYR A 668 -9.43 8.24 4.91
CA TYR A 668 -8.53 7.88 3.82
C TYR A 668 -7.56 9.02 3.44
N ASP A 669 -8.04 10.26 3.36
CA ASP A 669 -7.21 11.44 3.08
C ASP A 669 -6.15 11.63 4.18
N GLY A 670 -6.48 11.30 5.44
CA GLY A 670 -5.55 11.29 6.57
C GLY A 670 -4.57 10.11 6.63
N LEU A 671 -4.54 9.22 5.64
CA LEU A 671 -3.53 8.16 5.54
C LEU A 671 -2.19 8.71 5.02
N PRO A 672 -1.06 8.34 5.64
CA PRO A 672 0.26 8.54 5.07
C PRO A 672 0.36 7.95 3.66
N TYR A 673 1.16 8.59 2.81
CA TYR A 673 1.25 8.22 1.39
C TYR A 673 1.63 6.74 1.17
N HIS A 674 2.53 6.21 2.00
CA HIS A 674 2.99 4.83 1.88
C HIS A 674 1.90 3.79 2.21
N LEU A 675 0.84 4.17 2.95
CA LEU A 675 -0.29 3.28 3.25
C LEU A 675 -1.39 3.32 2.19
N LYS A 676 -1.49 4.38 1.39
CA LYS A 676 -2.60 4.55 0.44
C LYS A 676 -2.64 3.44 -0.60
N SER A 677 -1.50 3.05 -1.17
CA SER A 677 -1.44 1.92 -2.12
C SER A 677 -1.84 0.59 -1.47
N CYS A 678 -1.39 0.32 -0.24
CA CYS A 678 -1.79 -0.86 0.53
C CYS A 678 -3.30 -0.87 0.82
N PHE A 679 -3.87 0.28 1.18
CA PHE A 679 -5.31 0.45 1.41
C PHE A 679 -6.13 0.23 0.15
N LEU A 680 -5.79 0.91 -0.95
CA LEU A 680 -6.49 0.77 -2.23
C LEU A 680 -6.41 -0.68 -2.76
N TYR A 681 -5.30 -1.37 -2.52
CA TYR A 681 -5.15 -2.78 -2.88
C TYR A 681 -6.13 -3.71 -2.17
N LEU A 682 -6.70 -3.31 -1.02
CA LEU A 682 -7.73 -4.11 -0.34
C LEU A 682 -9.01 -4.25 -1.17
N SER A 683 -9.25 -3.37 -2.15
CA SER A 683 -10.45 -3.41 -2.99
C SER A 683 -10.54 -4.68 -3.85
N ILE A 684 -9.44 -5.40 -4.06
CA ILE A 684 -9.43 -6.65 -4.83
C ILE A 684 -10.20 -7.78 -4.14
N PHE A 685 -10.34 -7.74 -2.82
CA PHE A 685 -10.96 -8.84 -2.08
C PHE A 685 -12.49 -8.70 -2.10
N PRO A 686 -13.25 -9.79 -2.31
CA PRO A 686 -14.70 -9.78 -2.17
C PRO A 686 -15.18 -9.35 -0.78
N GLU A 687 -16.44 -8.94 -0.73
CA GLU A 687 -17.15 -8.58 0.50
C GLU A 687 -17.08 -9.73 1.51
N ASP A 688 -17.04 -9.39 2.80
CA ASP A 688 -16.95 -10.33 3.92
C ASP A 688 -15.74 -11.27 3.98
N GLN A 689 -14.80 -11.21 3.03
CA GLN A 689 -13.72 -12.20 2.97
C GLN A 689 -12.76 -12.08 4.16
N ILE A 690 -12.49 -13.22 4.80
CA ILE A 690 -11.44 -13.36 5.81
C ILE A 690 -10.09 -13.52 5.09
N ILE A 691 -9.24 -12.50 5.22
CA ILE A 691 -7.95 -12.41 4.54
C ILE A 691 -6.85 -12.77 5.54
N SER A 692 -5.99 -13.74 5.21
CA SER A 692 -4.82 -14.01 6.06
C SER A 692 -3.83 -12.85 6.02
N GLN A 693 -3.36 -12.40 7.20
CA GLN A 693 -2.35 -11.32 7.29
C GLN A 693 -1.14 -11.64 6.41
N ARG A 694 -0.66 -12.89 6.44
CA ARG A 694 0.52 -13.29 5.66
C ARG A 694 0.29 -13.15 4.17
N ARG A 695 -0.87 -13.61 3.67
CA ARG A 695 -1.25 -13.50 2.26
C ARG A 695 -1.18 -12.03 1.82
N LEU A 696 -1.81 -11.15 2.59
CA LEU A 696 -1.87 -9.72 2.27
C LEU A 696 -0.49 -9.05 2.27
N VAL A 697 0.29 -9.26 3.34
CA VAL A 697 1.63 -8.66 3.51
C VAL A 697 2.60 -9.10 2.40
N HIS A 698 2.61 -10.38 2.04
CA HIS A 698 3.51 -10.86 0.97
C HIS A 698 3.09 -10.34 -0.40
N ARG A 699 1.79 -10.14 -0.63
CA ARG A 699 1.29 -9.52 -1.86
C ARG A 699 1.74 -8.06 -1.96
N TRP A 700 1.62 -7.28 -0.90
CA TRP A 700 2.14 -5.89 -0.88
C TRP A 700 3.65 -5.82 -1.10
N ALA A 701 4.41 -6.73 -0.50
CA ALA A 701 5.85 -6.82 -0.73
C ALA A 701 6.20 -7.22 -2.18
N ALA A 702 5.46 -8.16 -2.76
CA ALA A 702 5.64 -8.58 -4.16
C ALA A 702 5.31 -7.47 -5.16
N GLU A 703 4.25 -6.69 -4.90
CA GLU A 703 3.90 -5.52 -5.70
C GLU A 703 4.96 -4.41 -5.62
N GLY A 704 5.69 -4.32 -4.50
CA GLY A 704 6.71 -3.30 -4.26
C GLY A 704 6.21 -2.09 -3.48
N TYR A 705 5.04 -2.19 -2.83
CA TYR A 705 4.53 -1.12 -1.95
C TYR A 705 5.36 -0.96 -0.67
N SER A 706 6.20 -1.93 -0.38
CA SER A 706 7.22 -1.87 0.67
C SER A 706 8.58 -2.21 0.04
N THR A 707 9.59 -1.43 0.36
CA THR A 707 10.98 -1.64 -0.06
C THR A 707 11.83 -1.90 1.17
N ALA A 708 12.86 -2.74 1.04
CA ALA A 708 13.76 -3.02 2.16
C ALA A 708 14.53 -1.74 2.53
N ALA A 709 14.51 -1.36 3.81
CA ALA A 709 15.11 -0.14 4.31
C ALA A 709 15.54 -0.32 5.78
N HIS A 710 16.59 0.38 6.21
CA HIS A 710 17.07 0.40 7.60
C HIS A 710 17.27 -0.99 8.23
N GLY A 711 17.78 -1.95 7.45
CA GLY A 711 17.99 -3.33 7.92
C GLY A 711 16.73 -4.20 8.04
N LYS A 712 15.54 -3.67 7.73
CA LYS A 712 14.29 -4.42 7.64
C LYS A 712 14.02 -4.89 6.21
N SER A 713 13.49 -6.10 6.07
CA SER A 713 12.98 -6.63 4.80
C SER A 713 11.69 -5.95 4.37
N ALA A 714 11.36 -6.00 3.07
CA ALA A 714 10.10 -5.50 2.54
C ALA A 714 8.88 -6.13 3.23
N VAL A 715 8.93 -7.44 3.53
CA VAL A 715 7.85 -8.15 4.23
C VAL A 715 7.65 -7.64 5.66
N GLU A 716 8.72 -7.27 6.37
CA GLU A 716 8.63 -6.70 7.71
C GLU A 716 8.02 -5.29 7.67
N ILE A 717 8.44 -4.45 6.74
CA ILE A 717 7.87 -3.11 6.54
C ILE A 717 6.38 -3.19 6.14
N ALA A 718 6.02 -4.10 5.23
CA ALA A 718 4.61 -4.34 4.89
C ALA A 718 3.79 -4.86 6.09
N ASN A 719 4.40 -5.62 7.01
CA ASN A 719 3.76 -6.03 8.25
C ASN A 719 3.55 -4.83 9.19
N ASP A 720 4.48 -3.87 9.25
CA ASP A 720 4.31 -2.62 10.00
C ASP A 720 3.15 -1.79 9.41
N TYR A 721 3.06 -1.68 8.08
CA TYR A 721 1.95 -1.02 7.39
C TYR A 721 0.60 -1.67 7.68
N PHE A 722 0.54 -3.00 7.74
CA PHE A 722 -0.65 -3.73 8.15
C PHE A 722 -1.08 -3.34 9.58
N LEU A 723 -0.13 -3.29 10.52
CA LEU A 723 -0.40 -2.94 11.91
C LEU A 723 -0.88 -1.48 12.02
N GLU A 724 -0.35 -0.58 11.21
CA GLU A 724 -0.81 0.81 11.21
C GLU A 724 -2.24 0.95 10.67
N LEU A 725 -2.58 0.30 9.54
CA LEU A 725 -3.95 0.27 9.03
C LEU A 725 -4.93 -0.32 10.05
N LYS A 726 -4.51 -1.36 10.78
CA LYS A 726 -5.28 -1.92 11.90
C LYS A 726 -5.45 -0.90 13.04
N ASN A 727 -4.38 -0.23 13.48
CA ASN A 727 -4.42 0.77 14.55
C ASN A 727 -5.27 1.99 14.18
N ARG A 728 -5.40 2.28 12.89
CA ARG A 728 -6.31 3.31 12.33
C ARG A 728 -7.74 2.81 12.11
N SER A 729 -8.04 1.57 12.50
CA SER A 729 -9.34 0.91 12.34
C SER A 729 -9.85 0.82 10.89
N MET A 730 -8.94 0.85 9.90
CA MET A 730 -9.28 0.64 8.49
C MET A 730 -9.48 -0.84 8.15
N ILE A 731 -8.86 -1.71 8.93
CA ILE A 731 -8.93 -3.16 8.80
C ILE A 731 -9.35 -3.73 10.16
N LEU A 732 -10.36 -4.59 10.15
CA LEU A 732 -10.87 -5.25 11.33
C LEU A 732 -10.06 -6.52 11.60
N PRO A 733 -9.50 -6.68 12.81
CA PRO A 733 -8.86 -7.92 13.19
C PRO A 733 -9.85 -9.09 13.19
N PHE A 734 -9.45 -10.21 12.61
CA PHE A 734 -10.21 -11.44 12.68
C PHE A 734 -9.34 -12.60 13.15
N GLN A 735 -9.72 -13.22 14.27
CA GLN A 735 -9.00 -14.38 14.78
C GLN A 735 -9.54 -15.63 14.08
N GLN A 736 -8.90 -16.06 12.99
CA GLN A 736 -9.33 -17.24 12.24
C GLN A 736 -8.78 -18.53 12.85
N SER A 737 -7.61 -18.46 13.50
CA SER A 737 -7.10 -19.58 14.27
C SER A 737 -6.87 -19.22 15.74
N ALA A 738 -7.45 -20.01 16.63
CA ALA A 738 -7.08 -20.04 18.05
C ALA A 738 -5.63 -20.56 18.28
N ARG A 739 -4.79 -20.61 17.23
CA ARG A 739 -3.52 -21.35 17.15
C ARG A 739 -2.31 -20.42 16.96
N SER A 740 -2.42 -19.12 17.15
CA SER A 740 -1.35 -18.13 16.93
C SER A 740 -1.16 -17.23 18.17
N ARG A 741 0.10 -16.89 18.51
CA ARG A 741 0.44 -15.89 19.54
C ARG A 741 0.03 -14.47 19.12
N LYS A 742 0.09 -14.17 17.81
CA LYS A 742 -0.48 -12.91 17.32
C LYS A 742 -1.97 -13.00 17.58
N SER A 743 -2.53 -12.06 18.37
CA SER A 743 -3.96 -11.99 18.70
C SER A 743 -4.86 -11.96 17.45
N ILE A 744 -4.26 -11.77 16.28
CA ILE A 744 -4.86 -11.57 14.97
C ILE A 744 -3.96 -12.28 13.94
N ASP A 745 -4.46 -13.33 13.28
CA ASP A 745 -3.75 -14.01 12.18
C ASP A 745 -4.40 -13.78 10.80
N SER A 746 -5.59 -13.20 10.81
CA SER A 746 -6.38 -12.81 9.65
C SER A 746 -7.07 -11.47 9.91
N CYS A 747 -7.66 -10.90 8.89
CA CYS A 747 -8.40 -9.66 8.97
C CYS A 747 -9.62 -9.67 8.05
N LYS A 748 -10.52 -8.75 8.31
CA LYS A 748 -11.68 -8.43 7.47
C LYS A 748 -11.66 -6.93 7.18
N VAL A 749 -12.00 -6.53 5.97
CA VAL A 749 -12.21 -5.11 5.66
C VAL A 749 -13.68 -4.79 5.90
N HIS A 750 -13.98 -3.66 6.54
CA HIS A 750 -15.37 -3.23 6.71
C HIS A 750 -15.96 -2.88 5.34
N ASP A 751 -17.22 -3.22 5.07
CA ASP A 751 -17.80 -3.13 3.71
C ASP A 751 -17.84 -1.67 3.20
N LEU A 752 -18.28 -0.70 4.03
CA LEU A 752 -18.18 0.74 3.67
C LEU A 752 -16.75 1.24 3.39
N ILE A 753 -15.74 0.70 4.10
CA ILE A 753 -14.34 1.06 3.87
C ILE A 753 -13.83 0.42 2.57
N ARG A 754 -14.26 -0.81 2.30
CA ARG A 754 -13.98 -1.51 1.05
C ARG A 754 -14.57 -0.74 -0.13
N ASP A 755 -15.80 -0.24 -0.03
CA ASP A 755 -16.46 0.55 -1.08
C ASP A 755 -15.70 1.84 -1.40
N ILE A 756 -15.14 2.50 -0.39
CA ILE A 756 -14.27 3.66 -0.60
C ILE A 756 -12.95 3.25 -1.26
N ALA A 757 -12.35 2.14 -0.83
CA ALA A 757 -11.17 1.60 -1.47
C ALA A 757 -11.45 1.28 -2.95
N ILE A 758 -12.63 0.73 -3.26
CA ILE A 758 -13.10 0.45 -4.63
C ILE A 758 -13.19 1.74 -5.43
N SER A 759 -14.01 2.69 -4.96
CA SER A 759 -14.24 3.98 -5.62
C SER A 759 -12.92 4.72 -5.90
N LYS A 760 -12.07 4.88 -4.86
CA LYS A 760 -10.76 5.52 -5.01
C LYS A 760 -9.79 4.72 -5.87
N SER A 761 -9.87 3.39 -5.88
CA SER A 761 -9.01 2.57 -6.74
C SER A 761 -9.40 2.68 -8.22
N MET A 762 -10.69 2.88 -8.52
CA MET A 762 -11.20 3.14 -9.87
C MET A 762 -10.81 4.53 -10.35
N GLU A 763 -10.97 5.58 -9.51
CA GLU A 763 -10.53 6.95 -9.84
C GLU A 763 -9.04 7.03 -10.25
N GLU A 764 -8.22 6.15 -9.67
CA GLU A 764 -6.78 6.08 -9.88
C GLU A 764 -6.33 5.05 -10.94
N ASN A 765 -7.26 4.28 -11.52
CA ASN A 765 -6.96 3.14 -12.40
C ASN A 765 -6.00 2.10 -11.76
N LEU A 766 -6.00 1.97 -10.44
CA LEU A 766 -5.08 1.05 -9.76
C LEU A 766 -5.59 -0.38 -9.79
N VAL A 767 -6.86 -0.57 -9.42
CA VAL A 767 -7.52 -1.87 -9.33
C VAL A 767 -8.75 -1.86 -10.21
N PHE A 768 -8.94 -2.93 -10.98
CA PHE A 768 -10.18 -3.20 -11.67
C PHE A 768 -10.75 -4.53 -11.22
N ARG A 769 -12.05 -4.53 -10.88
CA ARG A 769 -12.80 -5.75 -10.56
C ARG A 769 -13.70 -6.09 -11.72
N LEU A 770 -13.61 -7.32 -12.18
CA LEU A 770 -14.44 -7.87 -13.23
C LEU A 770 -15.58 -8.67 -12.58
N GLU A 771 -16.79 -8.12 -12.64
CA GLU A 771 -17.98 -8.62 -11.96
C GLU A 771 -19.21 -8.58 -12.88
N GLU A 772 -20.31 -9.21 -12.46
CA GLU A 772 -21.59 -9.17 -13.19
C GLU A 772 -22.05 -7.72 -13.42
N GLY A 773 -22.46 -7.39 -14.65
CA GLY A 773 -22.90 -6.05 -15.04
C GLY A 773 -21.80 -5.08 -15.48
N CYS A 774 -20.53 -5.51 -15.55
CA CYS A 774 -19.45 -4.71 -16.12
C CYS A 774 -19.64 -4.50 -17.64
N SER A 775 -20.19 -3.36 -18.04
CA SER A 775 -20.50 -3.05 -19.45
C SER A 775 -19.61 -1.97 -20.09
N SER A 776 -18.64 -1.41 -19.35
CA SER A 776 -17.83 -0.28 -19.82
C SER A 776 -16.37 -0.64 -20.11
N TYR A 777 -15.89 -0.16 -21.26
CA TYR A 777 -14.47 -0.20 -21.64
C TYR A 777 -13.67 0.76 -20.76
N ILE A 778 -12.56 0.30 -20.19
CA ILE A 778 -11.68 1.18 -19.43
C ILE A 778 -10.59 1.72 -20.34
N HIS A 779 -10.63 3.04 -20.58
CA HIS A 779 -9.62 3.78 -21.34
C HIS A 779 -8.33 4.06 -20.53
N GLY A 780 -7.99 3.22 -19.55
CA GLY A 780 -6.94 3.49 -18.56
C GLY A 780 -6.03 2.30 -18.23
N ALA A 781 -4.79 2.60 -17.85
CA ALA A 781 -3.77 1.62 -17.47
C ALA A 781 -4.06 1.00 -16.08
N ILE A 782 -4.57 -0.23 -16.05
CA ILE A 782 -4.86 -0.98 -14.81
C ILE A 782 -3.63 -1.77 -14.34
N ARG A 783 -3.40 -1.82 -13.02
CA ARG A 783 -2.30 -2.60 -12.42
C ARG A 783 -2.75 -3.90 -11.78
N HIS A 784 -3.93 -3.94 -11.17
CA HIS A 784 -4.45 -5.13 -10.50
C HIS A 784 -5.80 -5.50 -11.07
N LEU A 785 -5.91 -6.74 -11.54
CA LEU A 785 -7.15 -7.32 -12.02
C LEU A 785 -7.66 -8.34 -11.00
N ALA A 786 -8.89 -8.16 -10.55
CA ALA A 786 -9.60 -9.11 -9.69
C ALA A 786 -10.83 -9.62 -10.44
N ILE A 787 -10.96 -10.94 -10.58
CA ILE A 787 -12.10 -11.58 -11.25
C ILE A 787 -12.97 -12.21 -10.17
N SER A 788 -14.22 -11.74 -10.07
CA SER A 788 -15.18 -12.20 -9.08
C SER A 788 -15.92 -13.46 -9.54
N SER A 789 -16.45 -14.23 -8.59
CA SER A 789 -17.16 -15.50 -8.87
C SER A 789 -18.40 -15.34 -9.74
N ASN A 790 -19.00 -14.15 -9.77
CA ASN A 790 -20.24 -13.87 -10.47
C ASN A 790 -20.03 -13.36 -11.90
N TRP A 791 -18.79 -13.11 -12.34
CA TRP A 791 -18.55 -12.72 -13.73
C TRP A 791 -18.75 -13.91 -14.67
N LYS A 792 -19.56 -13.70 -15.72
CA LYS A 792 -19.98 -14.73 -16.70
C LYS A 792 -19.64 -14.37 -18.15
N GLY A 793 -18.82 -13.33 -18.35
CA GLY A 793 -18.47 -12.87 -19.70
C GLY A 793 -17.61 -13.86 -20.46
N ASP A 794 -17.49 -13.65 -21.77
CA ASP A 794 -16.70 -14.52 -22.64
C ASP A 794 -15.26 -14.00 -22.88
N LYS A 795 -14.51 -14.71 -23.72
CA LYS A 795 -13.12 -14.40 -24.03
C LYS A 795 -12.94 -13.07 -24.77
N ASP A 796 -13.89 -12.70 -25.61
CA ASP A 796 -13.80 -11.48 -26.42
C ASP A 796 -14.16 -10.27 -25.56
N GLU A 797 -15.17 -10.42 -24.69
CA GLU A 797 -15.49 -9.47 -23.63
C GLU A 797 -14.28 -9.24 -22.70
N PHE A 798 -13.64 -10.32 -22.20
CA PHE A 798 -12.45 -10.22 -21.34
C PHE A 798 -11.30 -9.44 -21.99
N LYS A 799 -11.06 -9.66 -23.30
CA LYS A 799 -9.99 -8.98 -24.03
C LYS A 799 -10.32 -7.55 -24.42
N GLY A 800 -11.62 -7.24 -24.60
CA GLY A 800 -12.10 -5.91 -24.96
C GLY A 800 -12.07 -4.94 -23.79
N ILE A 801 -12.36 -5.40 -22.57
CA ILE A 801 -12.55 -4.52 -21.40
C ILE A 801 -11.22 -3.93 -20.87
N VAL A 802 -10.10 -4.66 -20.93
CA VAL A 802 -8.87 -4.32 -20.19
C VAL A 802 -7.62 -4.36 -21.06
N ASP A 803 -6.78 -3.33 -20.98
CA ASP A 803 -5.39 -3.41 -21.45
C ASP A 803 -4.57 -4.34 -20.53
N LEU A 804 -4.40 -5.58 -21.00
CA LEU A 804 -3.70 -6.63 -20.25
C LEU A 804 -2.18 -6.41 -20.16
N SER A 805 -1.61 -5.44 -20.89
CA SER A 805 -0.15 -5.27 -21.00
C SER A 805 0.50 -4.70 -19.73
N ARG A 806 -0.26 -3.97 -18.91
CA ARG A 806 0.24 -3.26 -17.73
C ARG A 806 -0.08 -3.94 -16.39
N ILE A 807 -0.80 -5.07 -16.43
CA ILE A 807 -1.24 -5.81 -15.24
C ILE A 807 -0.04 -6.44 -14.52
N ARG A 808 0.03 -6.23 -13.19
CA ARG A 808 1.03 -6.78 -12.27
C ARG A 808 0.44 -7.78 -11.27
N SER A 809 -0.83 -7.64 -10.89
CA SER A 809 -1.54 -8.64 -10.09
C SER A 809 -2.75 -9.19 -10.82
N LEU A 810 -2.94 -10.51 -10.74
CA LEU A 810 -4.18 -11.18 -11.12
C LEU A 810 -4.69 -12.02 -9.93
N SER A 811 -5.95 -11.81 -9.56
CA SER A 811 -6.66 -12.56 -8.52
C SER A 811 -7.95 -13.14 -9.05
N LEU A 812 -8.22 -14.40 -8.70
CA LEU A 812 -9.42 -15.10 -9.15
C LEU A 812 -10.19 -15.65 -7.94
N PHE A 813 -11.44 -15.24 -7.82
CA PHE A 813 -12.34 -15.64 -6.73
C PHE A 813 -13.51 -16.47 -7.28
N GLY A 814 -13.23 -17.51 -8.07
CA GLY A 814 -14.28 -18.28 -8.73
C GLY A 814 -13.80 -19.51 -9.51
N TYR A 815 -14.50 -19.81 -10.60
CA TYR A 815 -14.10 -20.83 -11.57
C TYR A 815 -13.01 -20.31 -12.48
N TRP A 816 -12.06 -21.19 -12.83
CA TRP A 816 -10.99 -20.91 -13.76
C TRP A 816 -11.46 -21.05 -15.21
N GLU A 817 -11.09 -20.07 -16.03
CA GLU A 817 -11.17 -20.14 -17.49
C GLU A 817 -9.79 -19.95 -18.15
N PRO A 818 -9.43 -20.73 -19.19
CA PRO A 818 -8.10 -20.69 -19.80
C PRO A 818 -7.69 -19.32 -20.35
N PHE A 819 -8.64 -18.46 -20.70
CA PHE A 819 -8.36 -17.14 -21.30
C PHE A 819 -8.05 -16.05 -20.26
N PHE A 820 -8.22 -16.32 -18.96
CA PHE A 820 -7.88 -15.34 -17.91
C PHE A 820 -6.40 -15.02 -17.84
N VAL A 821 -5.52 -15.94 -18.26
CA VAL A 821 -4.09 -15.66 -18.38
C VAL A 821 -3.72 -15.54 -19.84
N SER A 822 -3.26 -14.35 -20.22
CA SER A 822 -2.89 -14.01 -21.60
C SER A 822 -1.38 -13.79 -21.73
N SER A 823 -0.81 -14.09 -22.90
CA SER A 823 0.60 -13.77 -23.21
C SER A 823 0.90 -12.26 -23.27
N LYS A 824 -0.14 -11.41 -23.25
CA LYS A 824 0.00 -9.95 -23.10
C LYS A 824 0.39 -9.55 -21.67
N MET A 825 0.05 -10.35 -20.65
CA MET A 825 0.28 -10.05 -19.23
C MET A 825 1.73 -10.34 -18.82
N ARG A 826 2.70 -9.59 -19.37
CA ARG A 826 4.12 -9.93 -19.21
C ARG A 826 4.70 -9.54 -17.84
N PHE A 827 4.15 -8.53 -17.18
CA PHE A 827 4.69 -7.95 -15.95
C PHE A 827 4.05 -8.46 -14.65
N ILE A 828 3.33 -9.59 -14.71
CA ILE A 828 2.69 -10.17 -13.53
C ILE A 828 3.73 -10.49 -12.44
N ARG A 829 3.57 -9.86 -11.28
CA ARG A 829 4.32 -10.07 -10.03
C ARG A 829 3.56 -10.93 -9.04
N VAL A 830 2.23 -10.83 -9.02
CA VAL A 830 1.35 -11.55 -8.10
C VAL A 830 0.30 -12.34 -8.88
N LEU A 831 0.31 -13.66 -8.70
CA LEU A 831 -0.73 -14.55 -9.19
C LEU A 831 -1.36 -15.29 -8.00
N ASP A 832 -2.62 -15.00 -7.73
CA ASP A 832 -3.32 -15.50 -6.56
C ASP A 832 -4.62 -16.22 -6.93
N PHE A 833 -4.54 -17.54 -7.00
CA PHE A 833 -5.65 -18.45 -7.30
C PHE A 833 -6.08 -19.25 -6.06
N GLU A 834 -5.90 -18.68 -4.87
CA GLU A 834 -6.33 -19.36 -3.65
C GLU A 834 -7.83 -19.68 -3.68
N GLY A 835 -8.16 -20.98 -3.61
CA GLY A 835 -9.53 -21.50 -3.60
C GLY A 835 -10.20 -21.56 -4.97
N THR A 836 -9.48 -21.29 -6.06
CA THR A 836 -10.02 -21.37 -7.42
C THR A 836 -10.44 -22.80 -7.79
N ARG A 837 -11.63 -22.93 -8.41
CA ARG A 837 -12.20 -24.21 -8.88
C ARG A 837 -11.94 -24.41 -10.37
N GLY A 838 -11.86 -25.66 -10.82
CA GLY A 838 -11.69 -25.99 -12.25
C GLY A 838 -10.27 -25.80 -12.81
N LEU A 839 -9.34 -25.23 -12.03
CA LEU A 839 -7.94 -25.11 -12.43
C LEU A 839 -7.25 -26.49 -12.41
N LYS A 840 -6.84 -26.96 -13.59
CA LYS A 840 -6.09 -28.21 -13.82
C LYS A 840 -4.65 -27.91 -14.19
N TYR A 841 -3.74 -28.87 -14.01
CA TYR A 841 -2.30 -28.68 -14.25
C TYR A 841 -1.95 -28.18 -15.66
N HIS A 842 -2.67 -28.64 -16.69
CA HIS A 842 -2.38 -28.30 -18.10
C HIS A 842 -2.72 -26.85 -18.45
N HIS A 843 -3.53 -26.18 -17.63
CA HIS A 843 -3.83 -24.76 -17.78
C HIS A 843 -2.66 -23.85 -17.36
N LEU A 844 -1.65 -24.39 -16.67
CA LEU A 844 -0.57 -23.60 -16.07
C LEU A 844 0.53 -23.21 -17.08
N ASP A 845 0.50 -23.68 -18.33
CA ASP A 845 1.56 -23.48 -19.33
C ASP A 845 1.93 -22.01 -19.59
N GLN A 846 0.95 -21.10 -19.52
CA GLN A 846 1.21 -19.67 -19.67
C GLN A 846 1.82 -19.06 -18.41
N ILE A 847 1.48 -19.58 -17.23
CA ILE A 847 1.96 -19.08 -15.93
C ILE A 847 3.48 -19.25 -15.83
N TRP A 848 4.02 -20.36 -16.34
CA TRP A 848 5.46 -20.63 -16.29
C TRP A 848 6.31 -19.72 -17.18
N LYS A 849 5.66 -18.89 -18.02
CA LYS A 849 6.32 -17.87 -18.86
C LYS A 849 6.36 -16.49 -18.19
N LEU A 850 5.70 -16.32 -17.04
CA LEU A 850 5.62 -15.05 -16.30
C LEU A 850 6.90 -14.83 -15.49
N ILE A 851 8.00 -14.48 -16.16
CA ILE A 851 9.34 -14.38 -15.57
C ILE A 851 9.48 -13.35 -14.43
N HIS A 852 8.54 -12.39 -14.33
CA HIS A 852 8.46 -11.36 -13.30
C HIS A 852 7.74 -11.79 -12.02
N LEU A 853 7.17 -13.00 -12.01
CA LEU A 853 6.36 -13.49 -10.91
C LEU A 853 7.17 -13.61 -9.62
N LYS A 854 6.70 -12.95 -8.56
CA LYS A 854 7.29 -12.97 -7.20
C LYS A 854 6.42 -13.74 -6.22
N PHE A 855 5.10 -13.74 -6.40
CA PHE A 855 4.14 -14.43 -5.54
C PHE A 855 3.25 -15.34 -6.38
N LEU A 856 3.23 -16.64 -6.04
CA LEU A 856 2.33 -17.63 -6.63
C LEU A 856 1.57 -18.36 -5.52
N SER A 857 0.25 -18.23 -5.51
CA SER A 857 -0.65 -19.02 -4.66
C SER A 857 -1.57 -19.87 -5.52
N LEU A 858 -1.46 -21.19 -5.38
CA LEU A 858 -2.38 -22.21 -5.90
C LEU A 858 -3.10 -22.92 -4.75
N ARG A 859 -3.16 -22.25 -3.58
CA ARG A 859 -3.65 -22.86 -2.35
C ARG A 859 -5.11 -23.32 -2.52
N GLY A 860 -5.40 -24.57 -2.20
CA GLY A 860 -6.75 -25.13 -2.31
C GLY A 860 -7.20 -25.47 -3.73
N CYS A 861 -6.34 -25.34 -4.74
CA CYS A 861 -6.61 -25.82 -6.10
C CYS A 861 -6.45 -27.35 -6.16
N THR A 862 -7.53 -28.08 -5.92
CA THR A 862 -7.52 -29.56 -5.87
C THR A 862 -7.27 -30.22 -7.22
N GLY A 863 -7.41 -29.51 -8.34
CA GLY A 863 -7.08 -30.03 -9.68
C GLY A 863 -5.58 -29.99 -10.03
N ILE A 864 -4.72 -29.57 -9.08
CA ILE A 864 -3.26 -29.52 -9.25
C ILE A 864 -2.60 -30.65 -8.45
N ASP A 865 -1.98 -31.57 -9.18
CA ASP A 865 -1.33 -32.80 -8.69
C ASP A 865 0.18 -32.84 -9.01
N LEU A 866 0.62 -32.11 -10.04
CA LEU A 866 2.04 -31.99 -10.40
C LEU A 866 2.43 -30.53 -10.71
N LEU A 867 3.68 -30.17 -10.41
CA LEU A 867 4.33 -28.96 -10.91
C LEU A 867 5.39 -29.33 -11.95
N PRO A 868 5.40 -28.71 -13.15
CA PRO A 868 6.36 -29.03 -14.18
C PRO A 868 7.74 -28.39 -13.94
N ASP A 869 8.75 -28.91 -14.62
CA ASP A 869 10.13 -28.40 -14.54
C ASP A 869 10.27 -26.94 -15.02
N PHE A 870 9.30 -26.42 -15.78
CA PHE A 870 9.24 -25.01 -16.19
C PHE A 870 9.12 -24.03 -15.01
N LEU A 871 8.67 -24.49 -13.82
CA LEU A 871 8.65 -23.68 -12.60
C LEU A 871 10.02 -23.02 -12.33
N GLY A 872 11.12 -23.72 -12.62
CA GLY A 872 12.48 -23.20 -12.44
C GLY A 872 12.86 -22.00 -13.34
N ASN A 873 11.97 -21.59 -14.26
CA ASN A 873 12.15 -20.37 -15.05
C ASN A 873 11.75 -19.09 -14.27
N LEU A 874 10.92 -19.23 -13.23
CA LEU A 874 10.38 -18.12 -12.44
C LEU A 874 11.40 -17.58 -11.43
N ARG A 875 12.57 -17.12 -11.91
CA ARG A 875 13.73 -16.76 -11.08
C ARG A 875 13.49 -15.62 -10.09
N GLN A 876 12.42 -14.85 -10.28
CA GLN A 876 12.00 -13.78 -9.37
C GLN A 876 11.10 -14.27 -8.23
N LEU A 877 10.66 -15.53 -8.25
CA LEU A 877 9.70 -16.07 -7.29
C LEU A 877 10.26 -16.04 -5.88
N GLN A 878 9.54 -15.37 -4.98
CA GLN A 878 9.86 -15.21 -3.56
C GLN A 878 8.94 -16.07 -2.67
N MET A 879 7.68 -16.27 -3.08
CA MET A 879 6.71 -17.07 -2.36
C MET A 879 5.98 -18.05 -3.28
N LEU A 880 5.98 -19.32 -2.87
CA LEU A 880 5.20 -20.39 -3.47
C LEU A 880 4.28 -21.02 -2.41
N ASP A 881 2.97 -20.85 -2.58
CA ASP A 881 1.94 -21.46 -1.72
C ASP A 881 1.07 -22.42 -2.51
N ILE A 882 1.29 -23.73 -2.31
CA ILE A 882 0.54 -24.81 -2.94
C ILE A 882 -0.15 -25.69 -1.87
N ARG A 883 -0.42 -25.15 -0.69
CA ARG A 883 -1.12 -25.88 0.37
C ARG A 883 -2.51 -26.29 -0.08
N GLY A 884 -2.99 -27.48 0.30
CA GLY A 884 -4.32 -27.93 -0.12
C GLY A 884 -4.41 -28.33 -1.61
N THR A 885 -3.28 -28.45 -2.30
CA THR A 885 -3.18 -29.15 -3.60
C THR A 885 -2.77 -30.61 -3.37
N TYR A 886 -2.80 -31.45 -4.41
CA TYR A 886 -2.34 -32.84 -4.36
C TYR A 886 -0.90 -33.01 -4.85
N VAL A 887 -0.09 -31.94 -4.84
CA VAL A 887 1.32 -32.00 -5.27
C VAL A 887 2.14 -32.81 -4.26
N GLU A 888 2.57 -34.00 -4.68
CA GLU A 888 3.36 -34.92 -3.85
C GLU A 888 4.88 -34.70 -3.96
N ALA A 889 5.36 -34.01 -4.98
CA ALA A 889 6.79 -33.75 -5.18
C ALA A 889 7.05 -32.40 -5.84
N LEU A 890 8.08 -31.71 -5.35
CA LEU A 890 8.58 -30.49 -5.96
C LEU A 890 9.50 -30.81 -7.14
N PRO A 891 9.45 -30.05 -8.24
CA PRO A 891 10.24 -30.31 -9.44
C PRO A 891 11.73 -30.07 -9.15
N LYS A 892 12.61 -30.84 -9.78
CA LYS A 892 14.07 -30.75 -9.56
C LYS A 892 14.61 -29.35 -9.88
N THR A 893 13.94 -28.63 -10.78
CA THR A 893 14.32 -27.28 -11.17
C THR A 893 14.02 -26.20 -10.14
N ILE A 894 13.29 -26.49 -9.05
CA ILE A 894 12.99 -25.52 -7.98
C ILE A 894 14.28 -24.96 -7.35
N ILE A 895 15.37 -25.74 -7.36
CA ILE A 895 16.69 -25.31 -6.85
C ILE A 895 17.30 -24.14 -7.64
N LYS A 896 16.73 -23.78 -8.80
CA LYS A 896 17.13 -22.62 -9.61
C LYS A 896 16.54 -21.31 -9.08
N LEU A 897 15.54 -21.37 -8.20
CA LEU A 897 14.79 -20.23 -7.69
C LEU A 897 15.49 -19.60 -6.48
N GLN A 898 16.68 -19.02 -6.70
CA GLN A 898 17.54 -18.55 -5.60
C GLN A 898 16.93 -17.45 -4.73
N LYS A 899 15.95 -16.68 -5.25
CA LYS A 899 15.23 -15.64 -4.50
C LYS A 899 14.05 -16.16 -3.66
N LEU A 900 13.80 -17.46 -3.70
CA LEU A 900 12.64 -18.08 -3.03
C LEU A 900 12.84 -18.08 -1.51
N GLN A 901 11.94 -17.39 -0.81
CA GLN A 901 11.99 -17.20 0.64
C GLN A 901 10.97 -18.06 1.38
N TYR A 902 9.83 -18.35 0.75
CA TYR A 902 8.72 -19.07 1.37
C TYR A 902 8.22 -20.20 0.48
N ILE A 903 8.28 -21.41 1.01
CA ILE A 903 7.68 -22.61 0.41
C ILE A 903 6.63 -23.16 1.38
N HIS A 904 5.39 -23.22 0.91
CA HIS A 904 4.27 -23.80 1.64
C HIS A 904 3.64 -24.91 0.79
N VAL A 905 3.77 -26.14 1.26
CA VAL A 905 3.32 -27.33 0.52
C VAL A 905 2.43 -28.22 1.40
N GLY A 906 1.81 -29.22 0.76
CA GLY A 906 1.11 -30.31 1.41
C GLY A 906 -0.30 -30.00 1.91
N LEU A 907 -0.98 -31.05 2.38
CA LEU A 907 -2.30 -30.97 2.97
C LEU A 907 -2.18 -30.63 4.46
N LYS A 908 -3.17 -29.91 5.01
CA LYS A 908 -3.21 -29.58 6.43
C LYS A 908 -4.27 -30.44 7.11
N ARG A 909 -3.88 -31.56 7.71
CA ARG A 909 -4.73 -32.26 8.69
C ARG A 909 -4.21 -32.10 10.11
N ASP A 910 -5.14 -32.14 11.07
CA ASP A 910 -4.85 -32.00 12.50
C ASP A 910 -4.97 -33.33 13.26
N TYR A 911 -5.16 -34.46 12.58
CA TYR A 911 -5.28 -35.80 13.18
C TYR A 911 -4.33 -36.80 12.51
N VAL A 912 -3.99 -37.88 13.25
CA VAL A 912 -3.18 -39.00 12.73
C VAL A 912 -4.10 -40.02 12.08
N THR A 913 -3.84 -40.41 10.83
CA THR A 913 -4.56 -41.51 10.18
C THR A 913 -4.18 -42.84 10.83
N GLY A 914 -5.11 -43.46 11.55
CA GLY A 914 -4.93 -44.75 12.22
C GLY A 914 -5.27 -45.95 11.35
N ILE A 915 -5.08 -45.86 10.02
CA ILE A 915 -5.42 -46.95 9.11
C ILE A 915 -4.39 -48.08 9.30
N LYS A 916 -4.88 -49.32 9.38
CA LYS A 916 -4.02 -50.51 9.42
C LYS A 916 -3.32 -50.61 8.06
N ASP A 917 -2.00 -50.43 8.07
CA ASP A 917 -1.13 -50.52 6.91
C ASP A 917 -1.06 -51.97 6.39
N ASP A 918 -2.05 -52.40 5.59
CA ASP A 918 -2.07 -53.74 5.02
C ASP A 918 -1.07 -53.86 3.86
N LEU A 919 -0.12 -54.79 4.02
CA LEU A 919 0.90 -55.07 3.02
C LEU A 919 0.26 -55.61 1.73
N MET A 920 -0.87 -56.31 1.84
CA MET A 920 -1.56 -56.89 0.70
C MET A 920 -2.29 -55.82 -0.14
N GLU A 921 -2.95 -54.85 0.50
CA GLU A 921 -3.49 -53.67 -0.18
C GLU A 921 -2.42 -52.87 -0.94
N ARG A 922 -1.22 -52.68 -0.36
CA ARG A 922 -0.09 -52.03 -1.04
C ARG A 922 0.39 -52.82 -2.24
N CYS A 923 0.60 -54.13 -2.11
CA CYS A 923 1.01 -55.00 -3.20
C CYS A 923 -0.03 -55.02 -4.33
N CYS A 924 -1.33 -55.00 -4.03
CA CYS A 924 -2.40 -54.88 -5.02
C CYS A 924 -2.38 -53.52 -5.75
N LYS A 925 -2.20 -52.40 -5.03
CA LYS A 925 -2.05 -51.07 -5.64
C LYS A 925 -0.79 -50.97 -6.50
N VAL A 926 0.32 -51.55 -6.05
CA VAL A 926 1.58 -51.63 -6.79
C VAL A 926 1.44 -52.49 -8.04
N GLY A 927 0.77 -53.65 -7.94
CA GLY A 927 0.45 -54.52 -9.08
C GLY A 927 -0.40 -53.79 -10.12
N TYR A 928 -1.41 -53.01 -9.70
CA TYR A 928 -2.24 -52.19 -10.58
C TYR A 928 -1.43 -51.09 -11.31
N LEU A 929 -0.50 -50.46 -10.60
CA LEU A 929 0.38 -49.42 -11.16
C LEU A 929 1.46 -49.97 -12.11
N CYS A 930 1.94 -51.18 -11.84
CA CYS A 930 2.96 -51.83 -12.64
C CYS A 930 2.35 -52.47 -13.91
N ALA A 931 1.14 -53.04 -13.81
CA ALA A 931 0.41 -53.65 -14.93
C ALA A 931 -0.09 -52.63 -15.96
N THR A 932 -0.34 -51.39 -15.54
CA THR A 932 -0.91 -50.35 -16.43
C THR A 932 0.12 -49.56 -17.22
N CYS A 933 1.44 -49.79 -17.02
CA CYS A 933 2.54 -49.19 -17.79
C CYS A 933 2.23 -47.81 -18.40
N CYS A 934 1.87 -46.85 -17.54
CA CYS A 934 1.59 -45.43 -17.85
C CYS A 934 0.18 -45.04 -18.35
N LEU A 935 -0.86 -45.89 -18.34
CA LEU A 935 -2.14 -45.53 -18.99
C LEU A 935 -3.36 -45.11 -18.14
N PRO A 936 -3.48 -45.32 -16.81
CA PRO A 936 -4.44 -44.49 -16.06
C PRO A 936 -4.07 -44.30 -14.57
N LEU A 937 -3.12 -43.42 -14.28
CA LEU A 937 -3.02 -42.77 -12.96
C LEU A 937 -3.65 -41.37 -12.92
N LEU A 938 -4.23 -40.98 -14.05
CA LEU A 938 -4.78 -39.68 -14.34
C LEU A 938 -6.30 -39.80 -14.50
N ARG A 939 -6.99 -40.32 -13.47
CA ARG A 939 -8.45 -40.21 -13.41
C ARG A 939 -8.76 -38.70 -13.37
N ASP A 940 -9.24 -38.15 -14.49
CA ASP A 940 -9.65 -36.75 -14.78
C ASP A 940 -8.83 -35.92 -15.79
N ILE A 941 -7.84 -36.51 -16.49
CA ILE A 941 -7.32 -35.88 -17.71
C ILE A 941 -8.08 -36.42 -18.92
N ASP A 942 -9.27 -35.89 -19.14
CA ASP A 942 -9.85 -35.88 -20.49
C ASP A 942 -8.94 -35.00 -21.37
N GLY A 943 -8.10 -35.62 -22.20
CA GLY A 943 -7.31 -34.93 -23.23
C GLY A 943 -5.98 -35.61 -23.57
N PRO A 944 -5.43 -35.37 -24.79
CA PRO A 944 -4.11 -35.86 -25.16
C PRO A 944 -3.04 -35.30 -24.20
N LEU A 945 -2.03 -36.11 -23.85
CA LEU A 945 -0.85 -35.73 -23.05
C LEU A 945 -0.40 -34.30 -23.42
N HIS A 946 -0.68 -33.34 -22.53
CA HIS A 946 -0.49 -31.92 -22.80
C HIS A 946 1.00 -31.60 -23.04
N LYS A 947 1.29 -30.60 -23.89
CA LYS A 947 2.67 -30.22 -24.32
C LYS A 947 3.68 -30.00 -23.18
N ALA A 948 3.22 -29.68 -21.97
CA ALA A 948 4.08 -29.40 -20.82
C ALA A 948 4.36 -30.58 -19.89
N LEU A 949 3.59 -31.67 -19.98
CA LEU A 949 3.82 -32.87 -19.18
C LEU A 949 4.33 -33.95 -20.13
N THR A 950 5.65 -34.03 -20.23
CA THR A 950 6.24 -35.02 -21.14
C THR A 950 5.92 -36.42 -20.61
N ARG A 951 5.85 -37.42 -21.50
CA ARG A 951 5.77 -38.84 -21.07
C ARG A 951 6.86 -39.16 -20.04
N ARG A 952 8.02 -38.51 -20.15
CA ARG A 952 9.13 -38.61 -19.21
C ARG A 952 8.77 -38.09 -17.81
N ASP A 953 8.06 -36.97 -17.69
CA ASP A 953 7.64 -36.40 -16.41
C ASP A 953 6.60 -37.30 -15.73
N ALA A 954 5.62 -37.79 -16.49
CA ALA A 954 4.63 -38.75 -16.01
C ALA A 954 5.28 -40.06 -15.55
N CYS A 955 6.18 -40.64 -16.35
CA CYS A 955 6.94 -41.84 -15.98
C CYS A 955 7.84 -41.59 -14.76
N THR A 956 8.48 -40.42 -14.68
CA THR A 956 9.33 -40.05 -13.54
C THR A 956 8.49 -39.91 -12.28
N PHE A 957 7.31 -39.30 -12.35
CA PHE A 957 6.40 -39.21 -11.21
C PHE A 957 5.91 -40.62 -10.80
N ALA A 958 5.46 -41.44 -11.74
CA ALA A 958 5.02 -42.81 -11.44
C ALA A 958 6.14 -43.66 -10.81
N CYS A 959 7.33 -43.70 -11.43
CA CYS A 959 8.43 -44.58 -11.03
C CYS A 959 9.28 -44.02 -9.87
N CYS A 960 9.43 -42.70 -9.78
CA CYS A 960 10.31 -42.06 -8.79
C CYS A 960 9.56 -41.40 -7.64
N VAL A 961 8.25 -41.17 -7.74
CA VAL A 961 7.44 -40.53 -6.70
C VAL A 961 6.37 -41.48 -6.18
N LYS A 962 5.46 -41.96 -7.03
CA LYS A 962 4.35 -42.83 -6.63
C LYS A 962 4.83 -44.20 -6.17
N PHE A 963 5.41 -44.98 -7.06
CA PHE A 963 5.83 -46.35 -6.74
C PHE A 963 6.71 -46.47 -5.48
N PRO A 964 7.77 -45.66 -5.29
CA PRO A 964 8.61 -45.76 -4.10
C PRO A 964 7.87 -45.38 -2.81
N SER A 965 6.96 -44.43 -2.87
CA SER A 965 6.20 -43.99 -1.70
C SER A 965 5.18 -45.07 -1.27
N LEU A 966 4.69 -45.90 -2.20
CA LEU A 966 3.75 -47.02 -1.95
C LEU A 966 4.50 -48.16 -1.30
N MET A 967 5.64 -48.53 -1.89
CA MET A 967 6.50 -49.58 -1.35
C MET A 967 7.05 -49.26 0.04
N MET A 968 7.26 -47.98 0.35
CA MET A 968 7.80 -47.55 1.65
C MET A 968 6.72 -47.30 2.71
N GLY A 969 5.42 -47.37 2.37
CA GLY A 969 4.33 -46.99 3.29
C GLY A 969 4.29 -45.50 3.65
N VAL A 970 4.90 -44.67 2.81
CA VAL A 970 5.12 -43.22 3.01
C VAL A 970 4.02 -42.39 2.33
N HIS A 971 3.15 -43.00 1.52
CA HIS A 971 2.08 -42.29 0.83
C HIS A 971 1.02 -41.62 1.67
N GLU A 972 0.87 -42.08 2.90
CA GLU A 972 -0.05 -41.45 3.84
C GLU A 972 0.54 -40.18 4.47
N GLU A 973 1.83 -39.90 4.20
CA GLU A 973 2.52 -38.74 4.72
C GLU A 973 2.26 -37.51 3.84
N GLU A 974 1.47 -36.58 4.38
CA GLU A 974 0.88 -35.42 3.69
C GLU A 974 1.88 -34.35 3.20
N GLY A 975 3.18 -34.59 3.32
CA GLY A 975 4.23 -33.66 2.92
C GLY A 975 4.70 -33.87 1.49
N ALA A 976 5.12 -32.79 0.81
CA ALA A 976 5.67 -32.91 -0.55
C ALA A 976 7.16 -33.27 -0.51
N MET A 977 7.60 -34.20 -1.36
CA MET A 977 9.00 -34.56 -1.53
C MET A 977 9.82 -33.38 -2.07
N VAL A 978 11.03 -33.23 -1.54
CA VAL A 978 11.97 -32.16 -1.92
C VAL A 978 13.13 -32.76 -2.73
N PRO A 979 13.53 -32.14 -3.85
CA PRO A 979 14.67 -32.61 -4.62
C PRO A 979 15.99 -32.36 -3.91
N SER A 980 16.99 -33.20 -4.20
CA SER A 980 18.38 -32.97 -3.80
C SER A 980 18.91 -31.63 -4.36
N GLY A 981 19.74 -30.94 -3.60
CA GLY A 981 20.32 -29.65 -3.96
C GLY A 981 19.54 -28.45 -3.41
N ILE A 982 18.54 -28.66 -2.54
CA ILE A 982 17.74 -27.59 -1.93
C ILE A 982 18.62 -26.59 -1.14
N ARG A 983 19.81 -27.03 -0.68
CA ARG A 983 20.85 -26.18 -0.07
C ARG A 983 21.26 -24.95 -0.90
N LYS A 984 20.96 -24.93 -2.20
CA LYS A 984 21.23 -23.79 -3.09
C LYS A 984 20.31 -22.59 -2.81
N LEU A 985 19.17 -22.80 -2.13
CA LEU A 985 18.19 -21.76 -1.81
C LEU A 985 18.57 -21.03 -0.50
N LYS A 986 19.67 -20.27 -0.53
CA LYS A 986 20.24 -19.63 0.68
C LYS A 986 19.30 -18.60 1.33
N ASP A 987 18.41 -17.97 0.56
CA ASP A 987 17.47 -16.96 1.03
C ASP A 987 16.18 -17.57 1.62
N LEU A 988 16.09 -18.90 1.74
CA LEU A 988 14.88 -19.57 2.19
C LEU A 988 14.66 -19.39 3.70
N HIS A 989 13.60 -18.66 4.07
CA HIS A 989 13.22 -18.39 5.45
C HIS A 989 12.16 -19.36 5.99
N THR A 990 11.32 -19.93 5.13
CA THR A 990 10.29 -20.90 5.55
C THR A 990 10.15 -22.06 4.58
N LEU A 991 10.25 -23.29 5.13
CA LEU A 991 9.99 -24.54 4.43
C LEU A 991 9.00 -25.36 5.25
N ARG A 992 7.77 -25.52 4.77
CA ARG A 992 6.70 -26.17 5.55
C ARG A 992 6.13 -27.41 4.88
N ASN A 993 6.00 -28.46 5.69
CA ASN A 993 5.35 -29.73 5.37
C ASN A 993 6.04 -30.50 4.24
N VAL A 994 7.36 -30.61 4.33
CA VAL A 994 8.16 -31.36 3.36
C VAL A 994 8.40 -32.79 3.83
N ASN A 995 8.29 -33.75 2.92
CA ASN A 995 8.56 -35.15 3.21
C ASN A 995 10.07 -35.44 3.12
N VAL A 996 10.63 -35.99 4.20
CA VAL A 996 12.05 -36.39 4.33
C VAL A 996 12.22 -37.89 4.63
N GLY A 997 11.16 -38.69 4.46
CA GLY A 997 11.19 -40.15 4.65
C GLY A 997 12.11 -40.87 3.67
N ARG A 998 12.37 -40.28 2.49
CA ARG A 998 13.15 -40.89 1.39
C ARG A 998 14.66 -40.61 1.47
N GLY A 999 15.26 -40.94 2.61
CA GLY A 999 16.72 -40.97 2.82
C GLY A 999 17.35 -39.65 3.30
N ASN A 1000 18.58 -39.75 3.80
CA ASN A 1000 19.22 -38.71 4.61
C ASN A 1000 19.81 -37.53 3.81
N ALA A 1001 19.86 -37.61 2.48
CA ALA A 1001 20.49 -36.57 1.64
C ALA A 1001 19.76 -35.22 1.72
N VAL A 1002 18.42 -35.24 1.70
CA VAL A 1002 17.59 -34.03 1.80
C VAL A 1002 17.75 -33.37 3.18
N LEU A 1003 17.82 -34.17 4.25
CA LEU A 1003 18.08 -33.67 5.60
C LEU A 1003 19.43 -32.96 5.71
N ARG A 1004 20.49 -33.53 5.12
CA ARG A 1004 21.79 -32.86 5.04
C ARG A 1004 21.71 -31.52 4.31
N ASP A 1005 20.99 -31.46 3.19
CA ASP A 1005 20.81 -30.20 2.46
C ASP A 1005 20.01 -29.17 3.27
N ILE A 1006 18.96 -29.60 3.99
CA ILE A 1006 18.18 -28.73 4.89
C ILE A 1006 19.07 -28.17 6.00
N GLY A 1007 19.97 -28.98 6.56
CA GLY A 1007 20.93 -28.54 7.58
C GLY A 1007 21.93 -27.47 7.11
N MET A 1008 22.04 -27.22 5.80
CA MET A 1008 22.87 -26.15 5.24
C MET A 1008 22.10 -24.84 5.02
N LEU A 1009 20.79 -24.81 5.29
CA LEU A 1009 19.92 -23.63 5.16
C LEU A 1009 19.88 -22.84 6.47
N THR A 1010 21.01 -22.28 6.88
CA THR A 1010 21.17 -21.59 8.18
C THR A 1010 20.30 -20.33 8.34
N GLY A 1011 19.75 -19.79 7.25
CA GLY A 1011 18.77 -18.69 7.24
C GLY A 1011 17.32 -19.11 7.56
N LEU A 1012 17.04 -20.38 7.81
CA LEU A 1012 15.69 -20.89 7.98
C LEU A 1012 15.10 -20.56 9.36
N HIS A 1013 14.01 -19.79 9.38
CA HIS A 1013 13.26 -19.45 10.60
C HIS A 1013 12.17 -20.47 10.92
N LYS A 1014 11.60 -21.12 9.90
CA LYS A 1014 10.47 -22.06 10.08
C LYS A 1014 10.63 -23.31 9.25
N LEU A 1015 10.66 -24.45 9.91
CA LEU A 1015 10.78 -25.77 9.31
C LEU A 1015 9.60 -26.66 9.68
N GLY A 1016 9.00 -27.30 8.68
CA GLY A 1016 8.02 -28.35 8.88
C GLY A 1016 8.40 -29.58 8.07
N VAL A 1017 8.71 -30.68 8.75
CA VAL A 1017 9.08 -31.96 8.12
C VAL A 1017 8.05 -33.04 8.44
N ALA A 1018 7.80 -33.91 7.47
CA ALA A 1018 7.02 -35.13 7.58
C ALA A 1018 7.90 -36.34 7.23
N GLY A 1019 7.55 -37.51 7.74
CA GLY A 1019 8.29 -38.74 7.47
C GLY A 1019 9.51 -38.99 8.36
N ILE A 1020 9.54 -38.41 9.56
CA ILE A 1020 10.60 -38.71 10.54
C ILE A 1020 10.39 -40.10 11.14
N ASN A 1021 11.45 -40.90 11.17
CA ASN A 1021 11.48 -42.26 11.70
C ASN A 1021 12.88 -42.61 12.23
N ARG A 1022 13.02 -43.83 12.78
CA ARG A 1022 14.28 -44.29 13.38
C ARG A 1022 15.46 -44.34 12.41
N LYS A 1023 15.22 -44.54 11.10
CA LYS A 1023 16.29 -44.65 10.09
C LYS A 1023 16.89 -43.28 9.74
N ASN A 1024 16.10 -42.20 9.83
CA ASN A 1024 16.53 -40.84 9.50
C ASN A 1024 16.67 -39.90 10.70
N GLY A 1025 16.37 -40.36 11.92
CA GLY A 1025 16.46 -39.57 13.16
C GLY A 1025 17.85 -38.95 13.40
N ASP A 1026 18.93 -39.69 13.17
CA ASP A 1026 20.30 -39.19 13.37
C ASP A 1026 20.64 -38.06 12.38
N ALA A 1027 20.27 -38.23 11.11
CA ALA A 1027 20.45 -37.19 10.10
C ALA A 1027 19.57 -35.97 10.36
N PHE A 1028 18.37 -36.18 10.92
CA PHE A 1028 17.48 -35.11 11.32
C PHE A 1028 18.06 -34.31 12.50
N HIS A 1029 18.59 -34.99 13.52
CA HIS A 1029 19.28 -34.33 14.62
C HIS A 1029 20.44 -33.46 14.13
N LEU A 1030 21.32 -33.98 13.27
CA LEU A 1030 22.42 -33.22 12.68
C LEU A 1030 21.91 -32.00 11.88
N ALA A 1031 20.84 -32.16 11.11
CA ALA A 1031 20.27 -31.07 10.33
C ALA A 1031 19.75 -29.94 11.22
N ILE A 1032 18.99 -30.27 12.28
CA ILE A 1032 18.41 -29.28 13.19
C ILE A 1032 19.47 -28.55 14.02
N SER A 1033 20.53 -29.25 14.43
CA SER A 1033 21.62 -28.66 15.23
C SER A 1033 22.35 -27.53 14.50
N ASN A 1034 22.34 -27.53 13.16
CA ASN A 1034 22.93 -26.47 12.34
C ASN A 1034 22.00 -25.26 12.12
N LEU A 1035 20.74 -25.31 12.55
CA LEU A 1035 19.74 -24.27 12.28
C LEU A 1035 19.57 -23.31 13.46
N GLY A 1036 20.59 -22.51 13.77
CA GLY A 1036 20.60 -21.59 14.92
C GLY A 1036 19.53 -20.48 14.90
N LYS A 1037 18.99 -20.12 13.73
CA LYS A 1037 17.93 -19.11 13.57
C LYS A 1037 16.50 -19.67 13.64
N LEU A 1038 16.34 -20.97 13.91
CA LEU A 1038 15.04 -21.62 13.84
C LEU A 1038 14.11 -21.21 15.00
N GLU A 1039 13.00 -20.57 14.66
CA GLU A 1039 11.98 -20.11 15.62
C GLU A 1039 10.78 -21.05 15.71
N SER A 1040 10.49 -21.81 14.64
CA SER A 1040 9.36 -22.73 14.60
C SER A 1040 9.69 -24.04 13.92
N LEU A 1041 9.46 -25.14 14.64
CA LEU A 1041 9.67 -26.50 14.18
C LEU A 1041 8.36 -27.28 14.24
N SER A 1042 8.05 -27.96 13.14
CA SER A 1042 6.93 -28.89 13.04
C SER A 1042 7.46 -30.23 12.55
N VAL A 1043 7.20 -31.31 13.28
CA VAL A 1043 7.72 -32.65 12.99
C VAL A 1043 6.56 -33.63 12.95
N SER A 1044 6.44 -34.38 11.85
CA SER A 1044 5.47 -35.45 11.69
C SER A 1044 6.16 -36.79 11.42
N SER A 1045 5.69 -37.83 12.09
CA SER A 1045 6.23 -39.19 11.96
C SER A 1045 5.87 -39.88 10.65
N ALA A 1046 6.70 -40.87 10.28
CA ALA A 1046 6.35 -41.88 9.29
C ALA A 1046 5.70 -43.12 9.95
N GLY A 1047 4.55 -43.55 9.43
CA GLY A 1047 3.94 -44.86 9.74
C GLY A 1047 3.55 -45.10 11.22
N MET A 1048 3.20 -46.35 11.54
CA MET A 1048 2.61 -46.73 12.84
C MET A 1048 3.59 -46.64 14.03
N SER A 1049 4.91 -46.73 13.80
CA SER A 1049 5.92 -46.61 14.86
C SER A 1049 6.07 -45.18 15.40
N GLY A 1050 5.55 -44.18 14.70
CA GLY A 1050 5.50 -42.80 15.17
C GLY A 1050 6.88 -42.14 15.32
N LEU A 1051 6.99 -41.23 16.28
CA LEU A 1051 8.20 -40.51 16.67
C LEU A 1051 9.03 -41.26 17.74
N ARG A 1052 8.66 -42.50 18.06
CA ARG A 1052 9.27 -43.30 19.13
C ARG A 1052 10.78 -43.51 18.93
N GLY A 1053 11.60 -42.93 19.81
CA GLY A 1053 13.06 -43.05 19.78
C GLY A 1053 13.74 -42.19 18.71
N CYS A 1054 12.98 -41.39 17.96
CA CYS A 1054 13.50 -40.61 16.83
C CYS A 1054 14.08 -39.25 17.25
N LEU A 1055 13.64 -38.73 18.41
CA LEU A 1055 13.95 -37.37 18.87
C LEU A 1055 14.86 -37.33 20.10
N ASP A 1056 15.21 -38.49 20.68
CA ASP A 1056 15.89 -38.58 21.98
C ASP A 1056 17.39 -38.26 21.89
N LYS A 1057 17.98 -38.40 20.69
CA LYS A 1057 19.39 -38.10 20.43
C LYS A 1057 19.68 -36.61 20.23
N ILE A 1058 18.67 -35.74 20.28
CA ILE A 1058 18.88 -34.30 20.14
C ILE A 1058 19.48 -33.75 21.43
N SER A 1059 20.80 -33.57 21.44
CA SER A 1059 21.56 -33.06 22.58
C SER A 1059 21.69 -31.53 22.63
N SER A 1060 21.55 -30.85 21.50
CA SER A 1060 21.63 -29.38 21.37
C SER A 1060 20.45 -28.85 20.55
N PRO A 1061 19.28 -28.61 21.16
CA PRO A 1061 18.12 -28.10 20.44
C PRO A 1061 18.30 -26.62 20.04
N PRO A 1062 17.59 -26.13 19.00
CA PRO A 1062 17.71 -24.73 18.59
C PRO A 1062 17.28 -23.76 19.71
N GLU A 1063 18.21 -22.93 20.17
CA GLU A 1063 18.02 -22.04 21.34
C GLU A 1063 16.86 -21.04 21.15
N ASN A 1064 16.67 -20.57 19.92
CA ASN A 1064 15.67 -19.56 19.57
C ASN A 1064 14.26 -20.12 19.32
N LEU A 1065 14.03 -21.41 19.60
CA LEU A 1065 12.78 -22.08 19.26
C LEU A 1065 11.60 -21.58 20.11
N GLN A 1066 10.64 -20.94 19.46
CA GLN A 1066 9.43 -20.38 20.09
C GLN A 1066 8.18 -21.23 19.90
N SER A 1067 8.11 -22.02 18.83
CA SER A 1067 6.96 -22.87 18.54
C SER A 1067 7.39 -24.27 18.10
N LEU A 1068 7.04 -25.27 18.90
CA LEU A 1068 7.25 -26.69 18.59
C LEU A 1068 5.92 -27.40 18.34
N LYS A 1069 5.86 -28.21 17.28
CA LYS A 1069 4.70 -29.06 16.98
C LYS A 1069 5.17 -30.47 16.65
N LEU A 1070 4.67 -31.46 17.38
CA LEU A 1070 4.99 -32.86 17.20
C LEU A 1070 3.72 -33.60 16.81
N TYR A 1071 3.78 -34.35 15.71
CA TYR A 1071 2.69 -35.12 15.15
C TYR A 1071 3.12 -36.59 15.03
N GLY A 1072 2.51 -37.47 15.81
CA GLY A 1072 2.82 -38.89 15.82
C GLY A 1072 2.98 -39.45 17.24
N LYS A 1073 3.00 -40.78 17.32
CA LYS A 1073 3.11 -41.53 18.57
C LYS A 1073 4.45 -41.28 19.27
N LEU A 1074 4.42 -40.82 20.52
CA LEU A 1074 5.55 -40.63 21.43
C LEU A 1074 5.35 -41.54 22.65
N GLU A 1075 6.38 -42.23 23.13
CA GLU A 1075 6.30 -43.00 24.39
C GLU A 1075 6.59 -42.12 25.61
N THR A 1076 7.61 -41.28 25.50
CA THR A 1076 8.03 -40.28 26.49
C THR A 1076 8.25 -38.94 25.80
N LEU A 1077 8.16 -37.83 26.54
CA LEU A 1077 8.52 -36.51 26.02
C LEU A 1077 10.05 -36.38 25.94
N PRO A 1078 10.61 -35.93 24.80
CA PRO A 1078 12.05 -35.73 24.68
C PRO A 1078 12.59 -34.73 25.72
N LYS A 1079 13.64 -35.12 26.45
CA LYS A 1079 14.18 -34.35 27.60
C LYS A 1079 14.63 -32.93 27.22
N TRP A 1080 15.20 -32.76 26.03
CA TRP A 1080 15.67 -31.48 25.51
C TRP A 1080 14.56 -30.42 25.40
N ILE A 1081 13.28 -30.80 25.36
CA ILE A 1081 12.16 -29.83 25.36
C ILE A 1081 12.19 -28.98 26.64
N LYS A 1082 12.70 -29.52 27.76
CA LYS A 1082 12.85 -28.81 29.04
C LYS A 1082 13.88 -27.69 28.98
N GLU A 1083 14.87 -27.84 28.11
CA GLU A 1083 15.98 -26.90 27.95
C GLU A 1083 15.57 -25.66 27.13
N LEU A 1084 14.41 -25.70 26.47
CA LEU A 1084 13.90 -24.62 25.62
C LEU A 1084 13.34 -23.44 26.44
N GLN A 1085 14.22 -22.52 26.82
CA GLN A 1085 13.86 -21.34 27.62
C GLN A 1085 12.93 -20.34 26.91
N HIS A 1086 12.85 -20.40 25.58
CA HIS A 1086 12.06 -19.48 24.74
C HIS A 1086 10.79 -20.11 24.16
N LEU A 1087 10.44 -21.34 24.54
CA LEU A 1087 9.28 -22.03 24.00
C LEU A 1087 7.97 -21.40 24.48
N VAL A 1088 7.25 -20.78 23.54
CA VAL A 1088 5.97 -20.11 23.79
C VAL A 1088 4.80 -21.03 23.48
N LYS A 1089 4.94 -21.84 22.42
CA LYS A 1089 3.87 -22.69 21.93
C LYS A 1089 4.34 -24.13 21.77
N LEU A 1090 3.59 -25.04 22.37
CA LEU A 1090 3.74 -26.48 22.16
C LEU A 1090 2.43 -27.08 21.63
N LYS A 1091 2.53 -27.84 20.55
CA LYS A 1091 1.43 -28.67 20.03
C LYS A 1091 1.85 -30.12 19.97
N LEU A 1092 1.12 -30.99 20.65
CA LEU A 1092 1.34 -32.44 20.66
C LEU A 1092 0.12 -33.09 19.99
N VAL A 1093 0.36 -33.83 18.90
CA VAL A 1093 -0.69 -34.49 18.13
C VAL A 1093 -0.46 -35.98 18.03
N GLY A 1094 -1.43 -36.78 18.48
CA GLY A 1094 -1.34 -38.24 18.45
C GLY A 1094 -0.24 -38.82 19.35
N ALA A 1095 0.12 -38.12 20.41
CA ALA A 1095 1.12 -38.57 21.38
C ALA A 1095 0.47 -39.49 22.43
N ASN A 1096 0.77 -40.80 22.37
CA ASN A 1096 0.38 -41.76 23.41
C ASN A 1096 1.48 -41.87 24.47
N VAL A 1097 1.67 -40.82 25.25
CA VAL A 1097 2.70 -40.81 26.30
C VAL A 1097 2.28 -41.82 27.38
N LEU A 1098 3.09 -42.85 27.63
CA LEU A 1098 2.75 -43.90 28.61
C LEU A 1098 2.76 -43.36 30.05
N GLU A 1099 3.64 -42.40 30.34
CA GLU A 1099 3.83 -41.78 31.66
C GLU A 1099 3.22 -40.36 31.72
N HIS A 1100 1.91 -40.32 31.92
CA HIS A 1100 1.09 -39.11 31.84
C HIS A 1100 1.44 -38.05 32.89
N ASP A 1101 1.50 -38.43 34.15
CA ASP A 1101 1.77 -37.52 35.27
C ASP A 1101 3.17 -36.89 35.14
N VAL A 1102 4.16 -37.70 34.75
CA VAL A 1102 5.54 -37.27 34.51
C VAL A 1102 5.59 -36.24 33.37
N ALA A 1103 4.82 -36.47 32.30
CA ALA A 1103 4.75 -35.55 31.18
C ALA A 1103 4.07 -34.21 31.54
N MET A 1104 3.02 -34.23 32.36
CA MET A 1104 2.35 -32.99 32.80
C MET A 1104 3.21 -32.19 33.78
N GLU A 1105 3.90 -32.87 34.70
CA GLU A 1105 4.88 -32.22 35.57
C GLU A 1105 6.02 -31.58 34.77
N PHE A 1106 6.50 -32.29 33.74
CA PHE A 1106 7.51 -31.80 32.82
C PHE A 1106 7.05 -30.54 32.09
N LEU A 1107 5.85 -30.56 31.50
CA LEU A 1107 5.29 -29.42 30.76
C LEU A 1107 4.99 -28.22 31.66
N GLY A 1108 4.58 -28.48 32.90
CA GLY A 1108 4.27 -27.46 33.89
C GLY A 1108 5.47 -26.63 34.32
N LYS A 1109 6.71 -27.14 34.14
CA LYS A 1109 7.97 -26.45 34.47
C LYS A 1109 8.51 -25.55 33.36
N LEU A 1110 7.86 -25.48 32.20
CA LEU A 1110 8.32 -24.64 31.08
C LEU A 1110 8.03 -23.15 31.36
N PRO A 1111 9.07 -22.27 31.39
CA PRO A 1111 8.94 -20.93 31.96
C PRO A 1111 8.11 -19.96 31.13
N LYS A 1112 8.14 -20.07 29.79
CA LYS A 1112 7.48 -19.15 28.84
C LYS A 1112 6.33 -19.77 28.04
N LEU A 1113 5.89 -20.98 28.40
CA LEU A 1113 4.84 -21.67 27.67
C LEU A 1113 3.49 -20.97 27.86
N GLU A 1114 3.01 -20.29 26.82
CA GLU A 1114 1.74 -19.55 26.81
C GLU A 1114 0.60 -20.35 26.15
N ILE A 1115 0.93 -21.22 25.19
CA ILE A 1115 -0.05 -21.97 24.40
C ILE A 1115 0.29 -23.46 24.41
N LEU A 1116 -0.62 -24.28 24.95
CA LEU A 1116 -0.51 -25.73 24.92
C LEU A 1116 -1.70 -26.32 24.17
N VAL A 1117 -1.40 -27.16 23.17
CA VAL A 1117 -2.40 -27.88 22.38
C VAL A 1117 -2.12 -29.38 22.42
N ILE A 1118 -3.11 -30.17 22.79
CA ILE A 1118 -3.01 -31.64 22.91
C ILE A 1118 -4.17 -32.28 22.13
N SER A 1119 -3.89 -33.13 21.12
CA SER A 1119 -4.93 -33.67 20.23
C SER A 1119 -4.50 -34.74 19.21
N PRO A 1120 -5.09 -35.95 19.09
CA PRO A 1120 -5.81 -36.71 20.11
C PRO A 1120 -4.82 -37.22 21.17
N PHE A 1121 -5.36 -37.56 22.35
CA PHE A 1121 -4.58 -38.07 23.48
C PHE A 1121 -5.27 -39.28 24.10
N GLN A 1122 -4.53 -40.37 24.32
CA GLN A 1122 -5.05 -41.64 24.83
C GLN A 1122 -4.74 -41.82 26.33
N GLY A 1123 -5.26 -40.90 27.15
CA GLY A 1123 -5.19 -40.98 28.61
C GLY A 1123 -6.58 -41.00 29.24
N GLU A 1124 -6.77 -41.75 30.33
CA GLU A 1124 -8.06 -41.84 31.03
C GLU A 1124 -8.38 -40.57 31.85
N GLU A 1125 -7.38 -39.85 32.33
CA GLU A 1125 -7.55 -38.68 33.19
C GLU A 1125 -6.49 -37.60 32.90
N PHE A 1126 -6.91 -36.34 32.79
CA PHE A 1126 -6.02 -35.18 32.80
C PHE A 1126 -6.04 -34.57 34.20
N HIS A 1127 -4.95 -34.71 34.95
CA HIS A 1127 -4.84 -34.12 36.28
C HIS A 1127 -3.74 -33.05 36.31
N PHE A 1128 -4.16 -31.79 36.42
CA PHE A 1128 -3.24 -30.66 36.57
C PHE A 1128 -3.04 -30.35 38.05
N LYS A 1129 -1.90 -30.77 38.60
CA LYS A 1129 -1.49 -30.57 40.01
C LYS A 1129 -0.50 -29.42 40.17
N PRO A 1130 -0.50 -28.69 41.29
CA PRO A 1130 0.56 -27.75 41.62
C PRO A 1130 1.87 -28.52 41.91
N PRO A 1131 3.04 -27.94 41.62
CA PRO A 1131 4.31 -28.61 41.89
C PRO A 1131 4.69 -28.45 43.37
N GLN A 1132 5.56 -29.32 43.87
CA GLN A 1132 6.08 -29.23 45.25
C GLN A 1132 6.86 -27.92 45.50
N THR A 1133 7.44 -27.31 44.46
CA THR A 1133 8.06 -25.98 44.46
C THR A 1133 7.78 -25.24 43.14
N GLY A 1134 7.40 -23.96 43.20
CA GLY A 1134 7.09 -23.11 42.03
C GLY A 1134 5.62 -23.12 41.60
N THR A 1135 5.32 -22.53 40.44
CA THR A 1135 3.95 -22.47 39.86
C THR A 1135 3.86 -23.37 38.63
N ALA A 1136 3.01 -24.40 38.65
CA ALA A 1136 2.78 -25.24 37.47
C ALA A 1136 2.03 -24.45 36.40
N PHE A 1137 2.57 -24.45 35.17
CA PHE A 1137 2.00 -23.73 34.03
C PHE A 1137 1.83 -22.21 34.27
N GLY A 1138 2.75 -21.59 35.01
CA GLY A 1138 2.63 -20.19 35.47
C GLY A 1138 2.56 -19.10 34.37
N SER A 1139 2.87 -19.45 33.11
CA SER A 1139 2.78 -18.54 31.95
C SER A 1139 1.66 -18.91 30.97
N LEU A 1140 0.93 -20.00 31.21
CA LEU A 1140 -0.04 -20.54 30.28
C LEU A 1140 -1.27 -19.63 30.19
N ARG A 1141 -1.62 -19.21 28.97
CA ARG A 1141 -2.77 -18.34 28.67
C ARG A 1141 -3.87 -19.06 27.89
N VAL A 1142 -3.49 -20.01 27.04
CA VAL A 1142 -4.42 -20.79 26.21
C VAL A 1142 -4.13 -22.29 26.35
N LEU A 1143 -5.13 -23.03 26.83
CA LEU A 1143 -5.12 -24.49 26.84
C LEU A 1143 -6.15 -25.01 25.85
N LYS A 1144 -5.71 -25.89 24.95
CA LYS A 1144 -6.58 -26.54 23.96
C LYS A 1144 -6.46 -28.05 24.05
N LEU A 1145 -7.59 -28.69 24.30
CA LEU A 1145 -7.75 -30.13 24.33
C LEU A 1145 -8.64 -30.51 23.14
N ALA A 1146 -8.19 -31.42 22.28
CA ALA A 1146 -9.04 -31.90 21.20
C ALA A 1146 -9.00 -33.41 21.00
N ASP A 1147 -10.10 -33.97 20.48
CA ASP A 1147 -10.29 -35.40 20.18
C ASP A 1147 -9.98 -36.31 21.39
N LEU A 1148 -10.83 -36.19 22.42
CA LEU A 1148 -10.71 -36.83 23.73
C LEU A 1148 -11.32 -38.25 23.76
N TRP A 1149 -10.93 -39.11 22.80
CA TRP A 1149 -11.57 -40.43 22.59
C TRP A 1149 -11.45 -41.41 23.75
N GLY A 1150 -10.48 -41.25 24.66
CA GLY A 1150 -10.24 -42.15 25.80
C GLY A 1150 -10.36 -41.50 27.17
N THR A 1151 -10.62 -40.19 27.24
CA THR A 1151 -10.56 -39.42 28.48
C THR A 1151 -11.89 -39.44 29.23
N LYS A 1152 -11.84 -39.86 30.50
CA LYS A 1152 -12.97 -39.92 31.43
C LYS A 1152 -13.07 -38.66 32.29
N SER A 1153 -11.95 -38.01 32.64
CA SER A 1153 -12.01 -36.77 33.42
C SER A 1153 -10.86 -35.78 33.16
N VAL A 1154 -11.13 -34.50 33.40
CA VAL A 1154 -10.18 -33.37 33.35
C VAL A 1154 -10.31 -32.59 34.66
N LYS A 1155 -9.26 -32.61 35.49
CA LYS A 1155 -9.22 -32.02 36.82
C LYS A 1155 -8.17 -30.92 36.90
N PHE A 1156 -8.58 -29.76 37.43
CA PHE A 1156 -7.70 -28.64 37.75
C PHE A 1156 -7.63 -28.48 39.27
N GLU A 1157 -6.43 -28.49 39.85
CA GLU A 1157 -6.25 -28.20 41.28
C GLU A 1157 -5.95 -26.72 41.53
N GLU A 1158 -6.23 -26.29 42.76
CA GLU A 1158 -5.95 -24.93 43.22
C GLU A 1158 -4.47 -24.58 43.09
N GLY A 1159 -4.17 -23.35 42.65
CA GLY A 1159 -2.79 -22.88 42.44
C GLY A 1159 -2.17 -23.26 41.09
N THR A 1160 -2.90 -23.95 40.20
CA THR A 1160 -2.44 -24.25 38.83
C THR A 1160 -2.88 -23.19 37.81
N MET A 1161 -2.08 -22.99 36.75
CA MET A 1161 -2.48 -22.20 35.56
C MET A 1161 -2.98 -20.78 35.86
N LEU A 1162 -2.33 -20.07 36.78
CA LEU A 1162 -2.77 -18.78 37.30
C LEU A 1162 -2.99 -17.67 36.25
N LYS A 1163 -2.46 -17.80 35.02
CA LYS A 1163 -2.63 -16.82 33.93
C LYS A 1163 -3.53 -17.31 32.79
N LEU A 1164 -4.25 -18.43 32.98
CA LEU A 1164 -5.06 -19.03 31.93
C LEU A 1164 -6.27 -18.15 31.64
N GLU A 1165 -6.35 -17.62 30.41
CA GLU A 1165 -7.42 -16.74 29.96
C GLU A 1165 -8.48 -17.52 29.17
N ARG A 1166 -8.09 -18.60 28.49
CA ARG A 1166 -8.96 -19.33 27.57
C ARG A 1166 -8.74 -20.84 27.62
N LEU A 1167 -9.82 -21.58 27.84
CA LEU A 1167 -9.88 -23.04 27.72
C LEU A 1167 -10.70 -23.43 26.48
N GLN A 1168 -10.13 -24.25 25.62
CA GLN A 1168 -10.82 -24.77 24.43
C GLN A 1168 -10.89 -26.29 24.46
N VAL A 1169 -12.09 -26.82 24.28
CA VAL A 1169 -12.35 -28.25 24.15
C VAL A 1169 -13.09 -28.46 22.83
N GLU A 1170 -12.45 -29.16 21.88
CA GLU A 1170 -13.03 -29.40 20.55
C GLU A 1170 -12.89 -30.84 20.06
N GLY A 1171 -13.76 -31.26 19.14
CA GLY A 1171 -13.64 -32.55 18.46
C GLY A 1171 -14.50 -33.67 19.06
N LEU A 1172 -14.17 -34.91 18.71
CA LEU A 1172 -15.01 -36.07 19.02
C LEU A 1172 -14.76 -36.60 20.43
N ILE A 1173 -15.83 -36.94 21.16
CA ILE A 1173 -15.80 -37.55 22.49
C ILE A 1173 -16.50 -38.91 22.42
N LYS A 1174 -15.86 -39.97 22.92
CA LYS A 1174 -16.45 -41.33 22.87
C LYS A 1174 -17.29 -41.69 24.11
N ASN A 1175 -16.84 -41.27 25.30
CA ASN A 1175 -17.44 -41.60 26.59
C ASN A 1175 -17.90 -40.35 27.33
N GLU A 1176 -18.68 -40.49 28.41
CA GLU A 1176 -18.91 -39.34 29.30
C GLU A 1176 -17.58 -38.83 29.88
N ILE A 1177 -17.41 -37.51 29.86
CA ILE A 1177 -16.23 -36.82 30.39
C ILE A 1177 -16.63 -35.89 31.54
N GLY A 1178 -15.93 -35.99 32.67
CA GLY A 1178 -16.07 -35.08 33.80
C GLY A 1178 -15.07 -33.93 33.74
N PHE A 1179 -15.50 -32.71 34.00
CA PHE A 1179 -14.61 -31.59 34.31
C PHE A 1179 -14.75 -31.25 35.80
N SER A 1180 -13.65 -30.91 36.47
CA SER A 1180 -13.69 -30.42 37.87
C SER A 1180 -12.60 -29.40 38.14
N GLY A 1181 -12.87 -28.44 39.03
CA GLY A 1181 -11.89 -27.44 39.47
C GLY A 1181 -11.78 -26.23 38.54
N LEU A 1182 -12.76 -26.00 37.67
CA LEU A 1182 -12.83 -24.80 36.83
C LEU A 1182 -13.02 -23.53 37.67
N GLU A 1183 -13.58 -23.66 38.87
CA GLU A 1183 -13.71 -22.62 39.88
C GLU A 1183 -12.35 -22.07 40.37
N PHE A 1184 -11.27 -22.88 40.30
CA PHE A 1184 -9.93 -22.48 40.76
C PHE A 1184 -9.14 -21.67 39.73
N LEU A 1185 -9.64 -21.54 38.49
CA LEU A 1185 -8.97 -20.84 37.40
C LEU A 1185 -9.25 -19.32 37.49
N LEU A 1186 -8.49 -18.61 38.32
CA LEU A 1186 -8.75 -17.23 38.72
C LEU A 1186 -8.63 -16.15 37.63
N ASN A 1187 -8.13 -16.45 36.42
CA ASN A 1187 -7.97 -15.48 35.33
C ASN A 1187 -8.68 -15.91 34.03
N ILE A 1188 -9.52 -16.94 34.11
CA ILE A 1188 -10.23 -17.45 32.94
C ILE A 1188 -11.33 -16.49 32.51
N ASN A 1189 -11.37 -16.17 31.22
CA ASN A 1189 -12.34 -15.25 30.61
C ASN A 1189 -13.35 -16.01 29.73
N GLU A 1190 -12.89 -17.08 29.08
CA GLU A 1190 -13.68 -17.80 28.07
C GLU A 1190 -13.42 -19.31 28.11
N VAL A 1191 -14.49 -20.09 28.14
CA VAL A 1191 -14.48 -21.54 27.93
C VAL A 1191 -15.25 -21.84 26.64
N GLN A 1192 -14.56 -22.42 25.66
CA GLN A 1192 -15.14 -22.76 24.37
C GLN A 1192 -15.32 -24.27 24.24
N LEU A 1193 -16.57 -24.71 24.04
CA LEU A 1193 -16.94 -26.12 23.86
C LEU A 1193 -17.50 -26.35 22.46
N ARG A 1194 -16.74 -27.09 21.63
CA ARG A 1194 -17.16 -27.54 20.30
C ARG A 1194 -16.97 -29.05 20.17
N VAL A 1195 -17.80 -29.79 20.90
CA VAL A 1195 -17.66 -31.24 21.05
C VAL A 1195 -18.82 -31.98 20.39
N GLU A 1196 -18.51 -33.08 19.75
CA GLU A 1196 -19.48 -34.01 19.16
C GLU A 1196 -19.29 -35.39 19.82
N PHE A 1197 -20.37 -36.01 20.28
CA PHE A 1197 -20.29 -37.36 20.84
C PHE A 1197 -20.30 -38.39 19.70
N HIS A 1198 -19.36 -39.33 19.72
CA HIS A 1198 -19.22 -40.35 18.69
C HIS A 1198 -20.40 -41.35 18.76
N PHE A 1199 -21.05 -41.58 17.61
CA PHE A 1199 -22.08 -42.61 17.44
C PHE A 1199 -21.48 -44.02 17.51
N ASP A 1200 -22.06 -44.91 18.34
CA ASP A 1200 -21.63 -46.31 18.33
C ASP A 1200 -22.25 -47.04 17.12
N GLU A 1201 -21.51 -47.14 16.02
CA GLU A 1201 -21.96 -47.87 14.82
C GLU A 1201 -22.35 -49.32 15.12
N LYS A 1202 -21.84 -49.93 16.20
CA LYS A 1202 -22.26 -51.28 16.59
C LYS A 1202 -23.68 -51.31 17.12
N ARG A 1203 -24.13 -50.24 17.79
CA ARG A 1203 -25.52 -50.10 18.25
C ARG A 1203 -26.48 -49.88 17.10
N ILE A 1204 -26.11 -49.03 16.14
CA ILE A 1204 -26.88 -48.84 14.90
C ILE A 1204 -26.99 -50.17 14.12
N ARG A 1205 -25.88 -50.92 14.01
CA ARG A 1205 -25.89 -52.25 13.38
C ARG A 1205 -26.68 -53.29 14.18
N ALA A 1206 -26.66 -53.24 15.51
CA ALA A 1206 -27.43 -54.14 16.38
C ALA A 1206 -28.93 -53.83 16.34
N ALA A 1207 -29.32 -52.56 16.32
CA ALA A 1207 -30.70 -52.12 16.12
C ALA A 1207 -31.23 -52.55 14.75
N ARG A 1208 -30.38 -52.43 13.71
CA ARG A 1208 -30.68 -52.94 12.37
C ARG A 1208 -30.83 -54.47 12.34
N ALA A 1209 -29.98 -55.19 13.08
CA ALA A 1209 -30.11 -56.65 13.24
C ALA A 1209 -31.36 -57.05 14.03
N ALA A 1210 -31.89 -56.16 14.87
CA ALA A 1210 -33.14 -56.32 15.62
C ALA A 1210 -34.39 -55.81 14.87
N GLY A 1211 -34.26 -55.41 13.60
CA GLY A 1211 -35.38 -55.03 12.73
C GLY A 1211 -35.71 -53.53 12.68
N ALA A 1212 -34.91 -52.66 13.30
CA ALA A 1212 -35.08 -51.20 13.20
C ALA A 1212 -34.53 -50.66 11.86
N ASP A 1213 -35.20 -49.64 11.32
CA ASP A 1213 -34.70 -48.90 10.16
C ASP A 1213 -33.42 -48.12 10.51
N TYR A 1214 -32.50 -48.02 9.55
CA TYR A 1214 -31.19 -47.41 9.74
C TYR A 1214 -31.30 -45.92 10.12
N GLU A 1215 -32.22 -45.19 9.49
CA GLU A 1215 -32.38 -43.76 9.77
C GLU A 1215 -32.99 -43.53 11.16
N THR A 1216 -33.92 -44.39 11.61
CA THR A 1216 -34.49 -44.31 12.96
C THR A 1216 -33.44 -44.59 14.04
N ALA A 1217 -32.66 -45.67 13.89
CA ALA A 1217 -31.61 -46.02 14.84
C ALA A 1217 -30.50 -44.95 14.90
N ARG A 1218 -30.20 -44.31 13.76
CA ARG A 1218 -29.27 -43.18 13.68
C ARG A 1218 -29.82 -41.94 14.39
N ALA A 1219 -31.10 -41.60 14.16
CA ALA A 1219 -31.74 -40.44 14.78
C ALA A 1219 -31.78 -40.55 16.31
N GLU A 1220 -32.03 -41.75 16.86
CA GLU A 1220 -32.01 -42.00 18.31
C GLU A 1220 -30.61 -41.78 18.92
N GLU A 1221 -29.56 -42.27 18.25
CA GLU A 1221 -28.17 -42.05 18.68
C GLU A 1221 -27.76 -40.56 18.54
N GLU A 1222 -28.24 -39.86 17.50
CA GLU A 1222 -28.06 -38.40 17.36
C GLU A 1222 -28.73 -37.60 18.48
N GLN A 1223 -29.93 -38.02 18.91
CA GLN A 1223 -30.64 -37.39 20.03
C GLN A 1223 -29.92 -37.64 21.36
N GLU A 1224 -29.43 -38.85 21.61
CA GLU A 1224 -28.65 -39.20 22.80
C GLU A 1224 -27.31 -38.44 22.87
N ALA A 1225 -26.63 -38.28 21.73
CA ALA A 1225 -25.42 -37.46 21.62
C ALA A 1225 -25.69 -35.99 21.98
N ARG A 1226 -26.81 -35.41 21.50
CA ARG A 1226 -27.24 -34.05 21.86
C ARG A 1226 -27.56 -33.92 23.34
N ARG A 1227 -28.22 -34.92 23.95
CA ARG A 1227 -28.53 -34.97 25.39
C ARG A 1227 -27.24 -34.93 26.23
N LYS A 1228 -26.27 -35.79 25.92
CA LYS A 1228 -24.95 -35.82 26.58
C LYS A 1228 -24.19 -34.50 26.43
N GLY A 1229 -24.23 -33.89 25.25
CA GLY A 1229 -23.66 -32.55 25.00
C GLY A 1229 -24.30 -31.47 25.88
N GLY A 1230 -25.62 -31.49 26.01
CA GLY A 1230 -26.37 -30.59 26.89
C GLY A 1230 -26.02 -30.74 28.37
N GLU A 1231 -25.92 -31.98 28.86
CA GLU A 1231 -25.54 -32.28 30.25
C GLU A 1231 -24.13 -31.84 30.58
N LEU A 1232 -23.17 -32.08 29.68
CA LEU A 1232 -21.79 -31.60 29.83
C LEU A 1232 -21.75 -30.06 29.91
N LYS A 1233 -22.46 -29.37 29.01
CA LYS A 1233 -22.53 -27.90 29.00
C LYS A 1233 -23.16 -27.37 30.29
N LYS A 1234 -24.18 -28.04 30.83
CA LYS A 1234 -24.81 -27.71 32.11
C LYS A 1234 -23.84 -27.85 33.28
N LYS A 1235 -23.17 -29.00 33.43
CA LYS A 1235 -22.19 -29.26 34.50
C LYS A 1235 -21.03 -28.26 34.50
N ILE A 1236 -20.53 -27.91 33.32
CA ILE A 1236 -19.47 -26.89 33.17
C ILE A 1236 -19.99 -25.50 33.58
N ARG A 1237 -21.19 -25.12 33.12
CA ARG A 1237 -21.80 -23.84 33.49
C ARG A 1237 -21.99 -23.68 35.00
N GLU A 1238 -22.40 -24.75 35.69
CA GLU A 1238 -22.55 -24.75 37.16
C GLU A 1238 -21.24 -24.48 37.89
N GLN A 1239 -20.11 -25.03 37.41
CA GLN A 1239 -18.79 -24.73 37.98
C GLN A 1239 -18.30 -23.33 37.65
N LEU A 1240 -18.49 -22.88 36.40
CA LEU A 1240 -18.11 -21.52 35.99
C LEU A 1240 -18.90 -20.45 36.74
N ALA A 1241 -20.14 -20.72 37.14
CA ALA A 1241 -20.93 -19.83 38.00
C ALA A 1241 -20.34 -19.63 39.40
N ARG A 1242 -19.56 -20.61 39.90
CA ARG A 1242 -18.84 -20.52 41.18
C ARG A 1242 -17.48 -19.84 41.05
N ASN A 1243 -17.03 -19.57 39.82
CA ASN A 1243 -15.77 -18.87 39.57
C ASN A 1243 -15.98 -17.34 39.77
N PRO A 1244 -15.08 -16.65 40.48
CA PRO A 1244 -15.22 -15.22 40.79
C PRO A 1244 -15.29 -14.32 39.54
N ASN A 1245 -14.73 -14.73 38.40
CA ASN A 1245 -14.73 -13.93 37.17
C ASN A 1245 -15.93 -14.18 36.24
N GLN A 1246 -16.81 -15.12 36.57
CA GLN A 1246 -17.97 -15.51 35.74
C GLN A 1246 -17.65 -15.63 34.23
N PRO A 1247 -16.70 -16.52 33.85
CA PRO A 1247 -16.24 -16.66 32.47
C PRO A 1247 -17.35 -17.03 31.49
N ILE A 1248 -17.23 -16.54 30.25
CA ILE A 1248 -18.21 -16.78 29.19
C ILE A 1248 -18.04 -18.22 28.67
N LEU A 1249 -19.15 -18.97 28.64
CA LEU A 1249 -19.22 -20.29 28.02
C LEU A 1249 -19.80 -20.18 26.60
N THR A 1250 -18.97 -20.41 25.57
CA THR A 1250 -19.40 -20.41 24.16
C THR A 1250 -19.61 -21.84 23.66
#